data_AF-A0A7K0PEV4-F1
#
_entry.id   AF-A0A7K0PEV4-F1
#
_cell.length_a   1.000
_cell.length_b   1.000
_cell.length_c   1.000
_cell.angle_alpha   90.00
_cell.angle_beta   90.00
_cell.angle_gamma   90.00
#
_symmetry.space_group_name_H-M   'P 1'
#
loop_
_entity.id
_entity.type
_entity.pdbx_description
1 polymer ?
#
loop_
_entity_poly.entity_id
_entity_poly.type
_entity_poly.pdbx_seq_one_letter_code
_entity_poly.pdbx_strand_id
1 'polypeptide(L)'
;MKRPPGVRPALAGLAAIVLCTVAAPPSASAADRYDVTVARTEYGIPHIKAKDFASLGYGYAQALAEDDVCTVAETYVTVAAERSRWFGADRTYELRGNGSRAKNLNSDFFFKRINDRGTVERLAAVPPPLGPKTEIRQAVGGYVAGWNTWLKGKGGSAGVPDPTCRGKGWVRPITEIDVYRRFHQLAILASGAVAIDGIAEAQPLTGPVDAQAAARSVAPGELDRRLGGLGSNAYAIGRKASRSGNGLLYGNPHFPWQDSERFYQAHLTVPGKLDVTGGSLLGVPIVLIGTTKGMAWSHTVSTARRFVPYQLQLVPGRPTKYVEDGQVKDMRADRVTVQVPGAGGRMEPRTRTLYSSEQGPIFTSLLGLSLFPWSPVNAYAMHDGNEDNFGRLMNHFFEMNQAQSTQDVEAVLKRYQGIPWVNTIAADTAGNAYYADIGTVPNVSASKYEACQTPLGRATDLLQRLPILDGARSACRPGTDPDAVVPGILGPKAMPSLRRDDHVSNMNDSYWLTHPDQPLEGFSRIIGDERTARSLRTRLGIKQLQERVAGTDGLPGKGFDLQNLMQVGMGNRVLSAELWRDALVAGCDSEACRVLRGWDLRNDLDSKGAVLWQRFVERMGTVVPGIVTGLPVVTNVVGPFQTPFDVRRPVDTPGGLNRLTPTVPVALNQAVADMQAAGLPLDATLRRGQTVARRGETIPIHGGPGPSGIFNVITPTWNPKKGYTEVIHGSSFVQAVDLRPGCPDVRTILTYGQSTNPASVHSSDQTKLYSQKRWVTAPFCEKDLEADRSAERVHTAQDGATLVTVREARGKARPRVTVTRASSRPAKVAVKVRRGKRLVRTVVRRGAIVATSPTVRRGAYRVDVTVGGRTLRVAAKQR
;
A
#
# COMPACT_ATOMS: atom_id res chain seq x y z
N MET A 1 -76.97 13.38 19.21
CA MET A 1 -77.19 14.49 20.16
C MET A 1 -75.99 15.43 20.09
N LYS A 2 -76.28 16.74 19.98
CA LYS A 2 -75.40 17.87 19.60
C LYS A 2 -74.63 17.69 18.25
N ARG A 3 -75.38 17.95 17.17
CA ARG A 3 -74.99 18.21 15.76
C ARG A 3 -74.82 19.74 15.55
N PRO A 4 -74.42 20.30 14.36
CA PRO A 4 -73.51 19.90 13.26
C PRO A 4 -72.71 21.17 12.75
N PRO A 5 -72.34 21.40 11.47
CA PRO A 5 -71.93 20.56 10.31
C PRO A 5 -70.47 20.91 9.86
N GLY A 6 -69.72 20.19 9.03
CA GLY A 6 -70.07 19.33 7.91
C GLY A 6 -70.03 20.11 6.59
N VAL A 7 -68.86 20.31 5.97
CA VAL A 7 -68.76 20.65 4.53
C VAL A 7 -67.45 20.10 3.94
N ARG A 8 -67.57 19.12 3.04
CA ARG A 8 -66.73 19.00 1.84
C ARG A 8 -67.57 19.53 0.67
N PRO A 9 -66.98 20.25 -0.29
CA PRO A 9 -66.89 19.66 -1.62
C PRO A 9 -65.57 19.93 -2.37
N ALA A 10 -65.28 18.96 -3.24
CA ALA A 10 -64.65 18.98 -4.56
C ALA A 10 -63.93 20.23 -5.14
N LEU A 11 -62.72 19.93 -5.65
CA LEU A 11 -62.14 20.23 -6.99
C LEU A 11 -61.56 21.61 -7.37
N ALA A 12 -60.30 21.49 -7.86
CA ALA A 12 -59.63 22.21 -8.96
C ALA A 12 -58.87 23.53 -8.69
N GLY A 13 -57.57 23.52 -9.00
CA GLY A 13 -56.89 24.67 -9.63
C GLY A 13 -55.56 25.15 -9.04
N LEU A 14 -54.46 24.80 -9.73
CA LEU A 14 -53.21 25.57 -9.91
C LEU A 14 -52.22 25.82 -8.74
N ALA A 15 -51.16 25.00 -8.77
CA ALA A 15 -49.74 25.39 -8.89
C ALA A 15 -49.21 26.66 -8.20
N ALA A 16 -48.39 26.46 -7.16
CA ALA A 16 -47.12 27.17 -6.97
C ALA A 16 -46.18 26.32 -6.11
N ILE A 17 -45.18 25.69 -6.75
CA ILE A 17 -44.07 25.02 -6.09
C ILE A 17 -43.11 26.12 -5.60
N VAL A 18 -43.08 26.36 -4.28
CA VAL A 18 -41.98 27.09 -3.65
C VAL A 18 -40.88 26.08 -3.35
N LEU A 19 -39.87 26.01 -4.23
CA LEU A 19 -38.60 25.35 -3.93
C LEU A 19 -37.89 26.14 -2.81
N CYS A 20 -37.97 25.65 -1.58
CA CYS A 20 -37.02 26.03 -0.54
C CYS A 20 -35.67 25.34 -0.84
N THR A 21 -34.84 26.00 -1.63
CA THR A 21 -33.41 25.69 -1.73
C THR A 21 -32.74 26.10 -0.41
N VAL A 22 -32.48 25.13 0.45
CA VAL A 22 -31.51 25.32 1.54
C VAL A 22 -30.12 25.37 0.89
N ALA A 23 -29.75 26.56 0.42
CA ALA A 23 -28.38 26.85 0.02
C ALA A 23 -27.52 26.80 1.28
N ALA A 24 -26.68 25.77 1.40
CA ALA A 24 -25.57 25.80 2.35
C ALA A 24 -24.75 27.07 2.05
N PRO A 25 -24.44 27.91 3.05
CA PRO A 25 -23.63 29.09 2.80
C PRO A 25 -22.25 28.65 2.32
N PRO A 26 -21.68 29.28 1.26
CA PRO A 26 -20.31 29.02 0.88
C PRO A 26 -19.44 29.49 2.05
N SER A 27 -18.84 28.54 2.76
CA SER A 27 -17.76 28.84 3.69
C SER A 27 -16.55 29.23 2.85
N ALA A 28 -16.47 30.50 2.44
CA ALA A 28 -15.27 31.11 1.89
C ALA A 28 -14.21 31.15 3.00
N SER A 29 -13.42 30.08 3.12
CA SER A 29 -12.22 30.05 3.95
C SER A 29 -11.18 31.03 3.40
N ALA A 30 -10.40 31.62 4.30
CA ALA A 30 -9.39 32.64 4.04
C ALA A 30 -8.57 32.40 2.75
N ALA A 31 -8.45 33.47 1.95
CA ALA A 31 -7.83 33.52 0.63
C ALA A 31 -6.66 32.54 0.40
N ASP A 32 -6.84 31.64 -0.58
CA ASP A 32 -5.90 30.62 -1.07
C ASP A 32 -4.53 31.19 -1.45
N ARG A 33 -3.65 31.36 -0.46
CA ARG A 33 -2.25 31.70 -0.69
C ARG A 33 -1.35 30.49 -0.49
N TYR A 34 -0.96 29.85 -1.58
CA TYR A 34 0.00 28.75 -1.59
C TYR A 34 1.42 29.27 -1.86
N ASP A 35 2.41 28.76 -1.12
CA ASP A 35 3.83 29.08 -1.28
C ASP A 35 4.67 27.80 -1.10
N VAL A 36 5.13 27.26 -2.23
CA VAL A 36 5.82 25.97 -2.28
C VAL A 36 6.97 25.99 -3.28
N THR A 37 8.05 25.30 -2.93
CA THR A 37 9.17 25.02 -3.82
C THR A 37 9.23 23.52 -4.05
N VAL A 38 9.20 23.11 -5.31
CA VAL A 38 9.45 21.73 -5.71
C VAL A 38 10.82 21.67 -6.39
N ALA A 39 11.73 20.91 -5.81
CA ALA A 39 13.02 20.56 -6.41
C ALA A 39 12.98 19.10 -6.84
N ARG A 40 13.12 18.81 -8.14
CA ARG A 40 13.24 17.43 -8.63
C ARG A 40 14.72 17.09 -8.82
N THR A 41 15.19 16.05 -8.13
CA THR A 41 16.57 15.55 -8.19
C THR A 41 16.69 14.42 -9.21
N GLU A 42 17.81 13.70 -9.24
CA GLU A 42 17.99 12.53 -10.11
C GLU A 42 16.80 11.57 -9.98
N TYR A 43 16.46 10.93 -11.10
CA TYR A 43 15.31 10.01 -11.19
C TYR A 43 13.93 10.66 -10.94
N GLY A 44 13.86 11.99 -10.94
CA GLY A 44 12.61 12.74 -10.87
C GLY A 44 12.03 12.89 -9.47
N ILE A 45 12.78 12.51 -8.43
CA ILE A 45 12.30 12.49 -7.04
C ILE A 45 11.99 13.92 -6.56
N PRO A 46 10.74 14.23 -6.16
CA PRO A 46 10.36 15.58 -5.72
C PRO A 46 10.75 15.84 -4.25
N HIS A 47 11.40 16.97 -4.02
CA HIS A 47 11.63 17.57 -2.71
C HIS A 47 10.75 18.82 -2.58
N ILE A 48 9.76 18.76 -1.71
CA ILE A 48 8.66 19.70 -1.59
C ILE A 48 8.84 20.47 -0.29
N LYS A 49 9.37 21.69 -0.40
CA LYS A 49 9.51 22.62 0.71
C LYS A 49 8.39 23.64 0.68
N ALA A 50 7.55 23.66 1.70
CA ALA A 50 6.34 24.46 1.75
C ALA A 50 6.28 25.34 3.00
N LYS A 51 5.55 26.45 2.91
CA LYS A 51 5.34 27.38 4.02
C LYS A 51 4.48 26.78 5.15
N ASP A 52 3.48 25.99 4.78
CA ASP A 52 2.47 25.39 5.65
C ASP A 52 1.91 24.11 5.01
N PHE A 53 1.11 23.34 5.76
CA PHE A 53 0.60 22.05 5.30
C PHE A 53 -0.33 22.17 4.09
N ALA A 54 -1.07 23.27 3.96
CA ALA A 54 -1.87 23.54 2.76
C ALA A 54 -0.98 23.70 1.52
N SER A 55 0.11 24.49 1.63
CA SER A 55 1.09 24.62 0.55
C SER A 55 1.84 23.31 0.26
N LEU A 56 2.07 22.47 1.28
CA LEU A 56 2.69 21.15 1.13
C LEU A 56 1.80 20.23 0.28
N GLY A 57 0.52 20.09 0.65
CA GLY A 57 -0.45 19.31 -0.10
C GLY A 57 -0.58 19.77 -1.54
N TYR A 58 -0.61 21.09 -1.76
CA TYR A 58 -0.65 21.69 -3.09
C TYR A 58 0.55 21.28 -3.95
N GLY A 59 1.77 21.42 -3.45
CA GLY A 59 2.97 21.02 -4.19
C GLY A 59 3.04 19.52 -4.45
N TYR A 60 2.64 18.71 -3.46
CA TYR A 60 2.60 17.25 -3.58
C TYR A 60 1.65 16.80 -4.69
N ALA A 61 0.43 17.33 -4.71
CA ALA A 61 -0.54 16.98 -5.75
C ALA A 61 -0.07 17.37 -7.16
N GLN A 62 0.61 18.51 -7.30
CA GLN A 62 1.18 18.91 -8.60
C GLN A 62 2.27 17.95 -9.05
N ALA A 63 3.22 17.61 -8.18
CA ALA A 63 4.30 16.68 -8.50
C ALA A 63 3.73 15.28 -8.83
N LEU A 64 2.81 14.78 -8.01
CA LEU A 64 2.16 13.49 -8.23
C LEU A 64 1.34 13.47 -9.54
N ALA A 65 0.59 14.53 -9.86
CA ALA A 65 -0.18 14.58 -11.09
C ALA A 65 0.70 14.62 -12.36
N GLU A 66 1.89 15.26 -12.29
CA GLU A 66 2.85 15.21 -13.39
C GLU A 66 3.31 13.78 -13.71
N ASP A 67 3.42 12.94 -12.69
CA ASP A 67 4.01 11.61 -12.78
C ASP A 67 2.96 10.48 -12.94
N ASP A 68 1.79 10.61 -12.30
CA ASP A 68 0.82 9.52 -12.04
C ASP A 68 -0.66 9.89 -12.24
N VAL A 69 -0.99 10.97 -12.95
CA VAL A 69 -2.39 11.44 -13.13
C VAL A 69 -3.37 10.33 -13.54
N CYS A 70 -3.00 9.45 -14.47
CA CYS A 70 -3.94 8.46 -15.00
C CYS A 70 -4.35 7.45 -13.92
N THR A 71 -3.38 6.86 -13.21
CA THR A 71 -3.68 5.88 -12.16
C THR A 71 -4.39 6.51 -10.97
N VAL A 72 -3.99 7.73 -10.57
CA VAL A 72 -4.65 8.44 -9.47
C VAL A 72 -6.10 8.80 -9.84
N ALA A 73 -6.36 9.28 -11.06
CA ALA A 73 -7.71 9.59 -11.52
C ALA A 73 -8.60 8.35 -11.60
N GLU A 74 -8.09 7.21 -12.08
CA GLU A 74 -8.82 5.93 -12.06
C GLU A 74 -9.15 5.47 -10.62
N THR A 75 -8.25 5.74 -9.67
CA THR A 75 -8.51 5.44 -8.25
C THR A 75 -9.69 6.26 -7.73
N TYR A 76 -9.79 7.55 -8.11
CA TYR A 76 -10.94 8.37 -7.74
C TYR A 76 -12.25 7.95 -8.40
N VAL A 77 -12.20 7.41 -9.63
CA VAL A 77 -13.37 6.75 -10.25
C VAL A 77 -13.84 5.56 -9.42
N THR A 78 -12.90 4.77 -8.91
CA THR A 78 -13.18 3.57 -8.12
C THR A 78 -13.92 3.90 -6.85
N VAL A 79 -13.37 4.80 -6.04
CA VAL A 79 -13.98 5.17 -4.76
C VAL A 79 -15.24 6.05 -4.92
N ALA A 80 -15.43 6.66 -6.09
CA ALA A 80 -16.68 7.31 -6.47
C ALA A 80 -17.77 6.32 -6.91
N ALA A 81 -17.46 5.02 -7.03
CA ALA A 81 -18.36 3.97 -7.53
C ALA A 81 -18.83 4.19 -8.98
N GLU A 82 -17.91 4.61 -9.85
CA GLU A 82 -18.19 4.89 -11.26
C GLU A 82 -17.38 4.02 -12.24
N ARG A 83 -16.78 2.91 -11.81
CA ARG A 83 -15.97 2.07 -12.70
C ARG A 83 -16.76 1.54 -13.88
N SER A 84 -18.00 1.08 -13.66
CA SER A 84 -18.88 0.56 -14.72
C SER A 84 -19.19 1.61 -15.76
N ARG A 85 -19.37 2.87 -15.34
CA ARG A 85 -19.60 4.02 -16.21
C ARG A 85 -18.45 4.23 -17.20
N TRP A 86 -17.21 4.11 -16.73
CA TRP A 86 -16.03 4.51 -17.51
C TRP A 86 -15.26 3.36 -18.15
N PHE A 87 -15.32 2.18 -17.53
CA PHE A 87 -14.50 1.03 -17.87
C PHE A 87 -15.32 -0.22 -18.24
N GLY A 88 -16.66 -0.12 -18.23
CA GLY A 88 -17.58 -1.21 -18.55
C GLY A 88 -17.86 -2.14 -17.37
N ALA A 89 -19.12 -2.53 -17.18
CA ALA A 89 -19.59 -3.29 -16.01
C ALA A 89 -18.96 -4.68 -15.85
N ASP A 90 -18.74 -5.38 -16.96
CA ASP A 90 -18.21 -6.77 -16.96
C ASP A 90 -16.69 -6.86 -16.94
N ARG A 91 -16.00 -5.73 -17.06
CA ARG A 91 -14.53 -5.68 -16.97
C ARG A 91 -14.10 -5.81 -15.51
N THR A 92 -12.88 -6.28 -15.32
CA THR A 92 -12.35 -6.60 -13.99
C THR A 92 -11.56 -5.42 -13.41
N TYR A 93 -11.82 -5.16 -12.14
CA TYR A 93 -11.01 -4.33 -11.26
C TYR A 93 -10.10 -5.23 -10.42
N GLU A 94 -8.82 -4.91 -10.36
CA GLU A 94 -7.85 -5.59 -9.51
C GLU A 94 -7.32 -4.60 -8.47
N LEU A 95 -7.56 -4.91 -7.19
CA LEU A 95 -6.92 -4.25 -6.06
C LEU A 95 -5.70 -5.12 -5.69
N ARG A 96 -4.62 -4.94 -6.46
CA ARG A 96 -3.43 -5.81 -6.40
C ARG A 96 -2.81 -5.85 -5.01
N GLY A 97 -2.93 -4.77 -4.25
CA GLY A 97 -2.39 -4.63 -2.90
C GLY A 97 -3.03 -5.56 -1.87
N ASN A 98 -4.15 -6.24 -2.18
CA ASN A 98 -4.69 -7.33 -1.35
C ASN A 98 -5.07 -8.58 -2.16
N GLY A 99 -4.78 -8.61 -3.46
CA GLY A 99 -5.13 -9.69 -4.38
C GLY A 99 -6.63 -9.78 -4.74
N SER A 100 -7.45 -8.81 -4.35
CA SER A 100 -8.88 -8.79 -4.67
C SER A 100 -9.09 -8.51 -6.15
N ARG A 101 -9.98 -9.29 -6.75
CA ARG A 101 -10.34 -9.24 -8.17
C ARG A 101 -11.86 -9.23 -8.24
N ALA A 102 -12.44 -8.13 -8.71
CA ALA A 102 -13.87 -7.91 -8.73
C ALA A 102 -14.34 -7.45 -10.11
N LYS A 103 -15.60 -7.71 -10.48
CA LYS A 103 -16.20 -6.99 -11.61
C LYS A 103 -16.30 -5.50 -11.27
N ASN A 104 -16.17 -4.62 -12.26
CA ASN A 104 -16.39 -3.18 -12.09
C ASN A 104 -17.77 -2.90 -11.49
N LEU A 105 -18.80 -3.66 -11.90
CA LEU A 105 -20.13 -3.56 -11.34
C LEU A 105 -20.19 -3.88 -9.84
N ASN A 106 -19.47 -4.90 -9.40
CA ASN A 106 -19.43 -5.30 -7.99
C ASN A 106 -18.64 -4.30 -7.15
N SER A 107 -17.52 -3.80 -7.68
CA SER A 107 -16.78 -2.68 -7.10
C SER A 107 -17.69 -1.46 -6.91
N ASP A 108 -18.49 -1.11 -7.91
CA ASP A 108 -19.40 0.03 -7.82
C ASP A 108 -20.47 -0.20 -6.76
N PHE A 109 -21.12 -1.37 -6.71
CA PHE A 109 -22.10 -1.65 -5.63
C PHE A 109 -21.48 -1.56 -4.24
N PHE A 110 -20.25 -2.06 -4.07
CA PHE A 110 -19.52 -2.01 -2.81
C PHE A 110 -19.26 -0.56 -2.37
N PHE A 111 -18.60 0.26 -3.21
CA PHE A 111 -18.29 1.65 -2.87
C PHE A 111 -19.54 2.54 -2.85
N LYS A 112 -20.53 2.28 -3.70
CA LYS A 112 -21.80 3.03 -3.73
C LYS A 112 -22.55 2.87 -2.43
N ARG A 113 -22.55 1.68 -1.83
CA ARG A 113 -23.14 1.46 -0.50
C ARG A 113 -22.47 2.32 0.57
N ILE A 114 -21.14 2.39 0.58
CA ILE A 114 -20.37 3.23 1.51
C ILE A 114 -20.71 4.70 1.30
N ASN A 115 -20.77 5.14 0.05
CA ASN A 115 -21.09 6.51 -0.33
C ASN A 115 -22.55 6.90 0.02
N ASP A 116 -23.52 6.03 -0.26
CA ASP A 116 -24.94 6.26 0.04
C ASP A 116 -25.22 6.29 1.54
N ARG A 117 -24.45 5.54 2.32
CA ARG A 117 -24.50 5.61 3.78
C ARG A 117 -23.84 6.88 4.33
N GLY A 118 -23.12 7.67 3.53
CA GLY A 118 -22.35 8.83 4.01
C GLY A 118 -21.26 8.45 5.03
N THR A 119 -20.69 7.23 4.92
CA THR A 119 -19.75 6.70 5.91
C THR A 119 -18.51 7.58 6.04
N VAL A 120 -17.88 7.92 4.92
CA VAL A 120 -16.64 8.71 4.93
C VAL A 120 -16.89 10.16 5.36
N GLU A 121 -18.02 10.72 4.95
CA GLU A 121 -18.46 12.07 5.34
C GLU A 121 -18.63 12.16 6.86
N ARG A 122 -19.29 11.16 7.48
CA ARG A 122 -19.41 11.09 8.95
C ARG A 122 -18.05 10.94 9.62
N LEU A 123 -17.20 10.04 9.14
CA LEU A 123 -15.86 9.81 9.72
C LEU A 123 -14.97 11.06 9.61
N ALA A 124 -15.08 11.81 8.51
CA ALA A 124 -14.40 13.09 8.32
C ALA A 124 -14.98 14.23 9.17
N ALA A 125 -16.21 14.12 9.67
CA ALA A 125 -16.81 15.09 10.57
C ALA A 125 -16.43 14.86 12.04
N VAL A 126 -15.91 13.67 12.40
CA VAL A 126 -15.45 13.38 13.77
C VAL A 126 -14.32 14.35 14.16
N PRO A 127 -14.32 14.92 15.38
CA PRO A 127 -13.23 15.76 15.85
C PRO A 127 -11.97 14.93 16.19
N PRO A 128 -10.76 15.51 16.11
CA PRO A 128 -9.55 14.89 16.65
C PRO A 128 -9.69 14.59 18.16
N PRO A 129 -9.04 13.53 18.68
CA PRO A 129 -8.01 12.71 18.04
C PRO A 129 -8.55 11.53 17.20
N LEU A 130 -9.86 11.25 17.24
CA LEU A 130 -10.46 10.12 16.49
C LEU A 130 -10.66 10.45 15.02
N GLY A 131 -11.03 11.70 14.70
CA GLY A 131 -11.08 12.25 13.35
C GLY A 131 -9.78 12.95 12.91
N PRO A 132 -9.69 13.40 11.65
CA PRO A 132 -8.46 13.97 11.09
C PRO A 132 -8.10 15.33 11.71
N LYS A 133 -6.83 15.48 12.12
CA LYS A 133 -6.24 16.73 12.62
C LYS A 133 -6.33 17.88 11.61
N THR A 134 -6.30 19.11 12.12
CA THR A 134 -6.39 20.34 11.32
C THR A 134 -5.32 20.42 10.24
N GLU A 135 -4.08 20.05 10.56
CA GLU A 135 -2.96 20.04 9.61
C GLU A 135 -3.19 19.08 8.43
N ILE A 136 -3.85 17.95 8.69
CA ILE A 136 -4.19 16.96 7.67
C ILE A 136 -5.30 17.51 6.77
N ARG A 137 -6.33 18.13 7.36
CA ARG A 137 -7.39 18.81 6.59
C ARG A 137 -6.81 19.91 5.69
N GLN A 138 -5.86 20.69 6.21
CA GLN A 138 -5.13 21.70 5.44
C GLN A 138 -4.36 21.05 4.27
N ALA A 139 -3.62 19.97 4.53
CA ALA A 139 -2.90 19.25 3.47
C ALA A 139 -3.84 18.65 2.41
N VAL A 140 -4.99 18.10 2.80
CA VAL A 140 -6.00 17.58 1.87
C VAL A 140 -6.62 18.69 1.03
N GLY A 141 -7.02 19.81 1.63
CA GLY A 141 -7.53 20.97 0.90
C GLY A 141 -6.50 21.52 -0.09
N GLY A 142 -5.24 21.63 0.34
CA GLY A 142 -4.11 21.98 -0.52
C GLY A 142 -3.91 21.00 -1.67
N TYR A 143 -3.97 19.69 -1.40
CA TYR A 143 -3.84 18.63 -2.40
C TYR A 143 -4.91 18.74 -3.49
N VAL A 144 -6.17 18.94 -3.09
CA VAL A 144 -7.28 19.16 -4.03
C VAL A 144 -7.04 20.40 -4.89
N ALA A 145 -6.63 21.52 -4.28
CA ALA A 145 -6.31 22.75 -5.00
C ALA A 145 -5.14 22.55 -5.99
N GLY A 146 -4.10 21.82 -5.58
CA GLY A 146 -2.92 21.51 -6.40
C GLY A 146 -3.26 20.68 -7.63
N TRP A 147 -4.02 19.58 -7.44
CA TRP A 147 -4.50 18.72 -8.53
C TRP A 147 -5.36 19.50 -9.53
N ASN A 148 -6.37 20.21 -9.03
CA ASN A 148 -7.32 20.95 -9.86
C ASN A 148 -6.62 22.08 -10.63
N THR A 149 -5.66 22.76 -9.99
CA THR A 149 -4.86 23.79 -10.65
C THR A 149 -3.94 23.21 -11.72
N TRP A 150 -3.29 22.07 -11.45
CA TRP A 150 -2.47 21.39 -12.43
C TRP A 150 -3.28 20.97 -13.66
N LEU A 151 -4.42 20.28 -13.45
CA LEU A 151 -5.26 19.81 -14.54
C LEU A 151 -5.80 20.97 -15.39
N LYS A 152 -6.27 22.04 -14.74
CA LYS A 152 -6.68 23.27 -15.43
C LYS A 152 -5.51 23.88 -16.22
N GLY A 153 -4.31 23.90 -15.65
CA GLY A 153 -3.09 24.41 -16.29
C GLY A 153 -2.67 23.60 -17.52
N LYS A 154 -3.08 22.32 -17.62
CA LYS A 154 -2.94 21.49 -18.81
C LYS A 154 -4.06 21.68 -19.83
N GLY A 155 -5.07 22.53 -19.57
CA GLY A 155 -6.24 22.67 -20.45
C GLY A 155 -7.27 21.55 -20.25
N GLY A 156 -7.34 20.97 -19.05
CA GLY A 156 -8.19 19.83 -18.75
C GLY A 156 -7.57 18.50 -19.18
N SER A 157 -8.38 17.45 -19.26
CA SER A 157 -7.94 16.10 -19.63
C SER A 157 -7.31 16.05 -21.03
N ALA A 158 -7.76 16.89 -21.96
CA ALA A 158 -7.28 16.93 -23.33
C ALA A 158 -5.79 17.27 -23.47
N GLY A 159 -5.22 18.06 -22.55
CA GLY A 159 -3.79 18.40 -22.57
C GLY A 159 -2.95 17.65 -21.55
N VAL A 160 -3.49 16.57 -20.94
CA VAL A 160 -2.71 15.67 -20.08
C VAL A 160 -1.56 15.03 -20.90
N PRO A 161 -0.31 15.06 -20.40
CA PRO A 161 0.83 14.53 -21.15
C PRO A 161 0.77 13.02 -21.37
N ASP A 162 0.25 12.26 -20.40
CA ASP A 162 0.18 10.80 -20.48
C ASP A 162 -0.84 10.36 -21.54
N PRO A 163 -0.40 9.67 -22.62
CA PRO A 163 -1.29 9.28 -23.71
C PRO A 163 -2.32 8.22 -23.31
N THR A 164 -2.13 7.49 -22.20
CA THR A 164 -3.04 6.42 -21.78
C THR A 164 -4.39 6.95 -21.28
N CYS A 165 -4.41 8.17 -20.72
CA CYS A 165 -5.63 8.83 -20.25
C CYS A 165 -5.90 10.23 -20.82
N ARG A 166 -5.08 10.71 -21.77
CA ARG A 166 -5.32 11.99 -22.45
C ARG A 166 -6.73 12.04 -23.05
N GLY A 167 -7.43 13.13 -22.79
CA GLY A 167 -8.79 13.39 -23.28
C GLY A 167 -9.88 12.53 -22.64
N LYS A 168 -9.56 11.65 -21.69
CA LYS A 168 -10.56 10.82 -21.03
C LYS A 168 -11.37 11.64 -20.02
N GLY A 169 -12.69 11.52 -20.06
CA GLY A 169 -13.61 12.29 -19.21
C GLY A 169 -13.51 11.99 -17.71
N TRP A 170 -13.00 10.81 -17.36
CA TRP A 170 -12.76 10.44 -15.95
C TRP A 170 -11.51 11.08 -15.35
N VAL A 171 -10.65 11.72 -16.17
CA VAL A 171 -9.58 12.59 -15.68
C VAL A 171 -10.18 13.97 -15.41
N ARG A 172 -10.67 14.16 -14.18
CA ARG A 172 -11.47 15.32 -13.78
C ARG A 172 -10.87 16.06 -12.59
N PRO A 173 -11.34 17.28 -12.31
CA PRO A 173 -11.17 17.90 -11.00
C PRO A 173 -11.70 17.00 -9.88
N ILE A 174 -11.06 17.06 -8.72
CA ILE A 174 -11.39 16.29 -7.52
C ILE A 174 -11.89 17.20 -6.40
N THR A 175 -12.44 16.59 -5.37
CA THR A 175 -12.93 17.20 -4.14
C THR A 175 -12.26 16.58 -2.91
N GLU A 176 -12.40 17.17 -1.73
CA GLU A 176 -11.84 16.60 -0.51
C GLU A 176 -12.38 15.19 -0.23
N ILE A 177 -13.67 14.97 -0.52
CA ILE A 177 -14.28 13.66 -0.27
C ILE A 177 -13.73 12.57 -1.19
N ASP A 178 -13.28 12.89 -2.41
CA ASP A 178 -12.57 11.92 -3.27
C ASP A 178 -11.27 11.44 -2.58
N VAL A 179 -10.52 12.36 -1.96
CA VAL A 179 -9.27 12.06 -1.25
C VAL A 179 -9.55 11.30 0.05
N TYR A 180 -10.55 11.70 0.82
CA TYR A 180 -10.94 10.97 2.03
C TYR A 180 -11.45 9.56 1.73
N ARG A 181 -12.23 9.36 0.67
CA ARG A 181 -12.64 8.01 0.28
C ARG A 181 -11.46 7.14 -0.13
N ARG A 182 -10.40 7.73 -0.70
CA ARG A 182 -9.14 7.01 -0.93
C ARG A 182 -8.44 6.63 0.38
N PHE A 183 -8.36 7.52 1.38
CA PHE A 183 -7.86 7.14 2.71
C PHE A 183 -8.64 5.98 3.31
N HIS A 184 -9.97 6.03 3.25
CA HIS A 184 -10.83 4.95 3.72
C HIS A 184 -10.58 3.64 2.97
N GLN A 185 -10.47 3.67 1.64
CA GLN A 185 -10.14 2.49 0.83
C GLN A 185 -8.83 1.83 1.28
N LEU A 186 -7.80 2.61 1.62
CA LEU A 186 -6.52 2.09 2.12
C LEU A 186 -6.63 1.53 3.55
N ALA A 187 -7.50 2.10 4.39
CA ALA A 187 -7.76 1.60 5.73
C ALA A 187 -8.34 0.17 5.70
N ILE A 188 -9.33 -0.05 4.83
CA ILE A 188 -10.03 -1.34 4.72
C ILE A 188 -9.35 -2.34 3.77
N LEU A 189 -8.13 -2.04 3.30
CA LEU A 189 -7.43 -2.81 2.27
C LEU A 189 -7.29 -4.29 2.65
N ALA A 190 -6.87 -4.60 3.88
CA ALA A 190 -6.73 -5.97 4.37
C ALA A 190 -7.90 -6.45 5.24
N SER A 191 -9.06 -5.77 5.15
CA SER A 191 -10.30 -6.14 5.83
C SER A 191 -11.48 -6.11 4.87
N GLY A 192 -12.42 -5.16 4.96
CA GLY A 192 -13.62 -5.14 4.13
C GLY A 192 -13.37 -5.25 2.62
N ALA A 193 -12.25 -4.72 2.11
CA ALA A 193 -11.92 -4.78 0.69
C ALA A 193 -11.48 -6.18 0.19
N VAL A 194 -11.22 -7.13 1.09
CA VAL A 194 -10.97 -8.54 0.70
C VAL A 194 -12.25 -9.27 0.29
N ALA A 195 -13.41 -8.65 0.54
CA ALA A 195 -14.75 -9.22 0.34
C ALA A 195 -15.60 -8.42 -0.66
N ILE A 196 -15.00 -7.61 -1.56
CA ILE A 196 -15.75 -6.74 -2.50
C ILE A 196 -16.83 -7.52 -3.27
N ASP A 197 -16.46 -8.59 -3.97
CA ASP A 197 -17.42 -9.44 -4.69
C ASP A 197 -18.38 -10.14 -3.72
N GLY A 198 -17.85 -10.73 -2.64
CA GLY A 198 -18.64 -11.44 -1.64
C GLY A 198 -19.74 -10.60 -1.01
N ILE A 199 -19.51 -9.30 -0.80
CA ILE A 199 -20.50 -8.35 -0.26
C ILE A 199 -21.44 -7.86 -1.37
N ALA A 200 -20.91 -7.54 -2.55
CA ALA A 200 -21.70 -6.98 -3.65
C ALA A 200 -22.65 -7.99 -4.31
N GLU A 201 -22.40 -9.29 -4.13
CA GLU A 201 -23.20 -10.40 -4.68
C GLU A 201 -23.98 -11.20 -3.62
N ALA A 202 -23.80 -10.89 -2.32
CA ALA A 202 -24.46 -11.63 -1.24
C ALA A 202 -25.99 -11.63 -1.38
N GLN A 203 -26.56 -12.82 -1.65
CA GLN A 203 -27.99 -13.09 -1.70
C GLN A 203 -28.28 -14.50 -1.13
N PRO A 204 -29.46 -14.73 -0.54
CA PRO A 204 -29.84 -16.04 -0.04
C PRO A 204 -30.01 -17.06 -1.18
N LEU A 205 -29.48 -18.26 -0.97
CA LEU A 205 -29.62 -19.40 -1.88
C LEU A 205 -30.93 -20.17 -1.59
N THR A 206 -31.53 -20.75 -2.62
CA THR A 206 -32.82 -21.46 -2.54
C THR A 206 -32.70 -22.99 -2.42
N GLY A 207 -31.48 -23.55 -2.37
CA GLY A 207 -31.22 -24.99 -2.27
C GLY A 207 -30.30 -25.38 -1.09
N PRO A 208 -30.13 -26.69 -0.82
CA PRO A 208 -29.21 -27.16 0.22
C PRO A 208 -27.76 -26.84 -0.14
N VAL A 209 -26.95 -26.45 0.86
CA VAL A 209 -25.54 -26.13 0.69
C VAL A 209 -24.71 -26.79 1.77
N ASP A 210 -23.70 -27.57 1.38
CA ASP A 210 -22.70 -28.11 2.28
C ASP A 210 -21.50 -27.15 2.40
N ALA A 211 -21.52 -26.31 3.43
CA ALA A 211 -20.45 -25.35 3.70
C ALA A 211 -19.12 -26.02 4.10
N GLN A 212 -19.17 -27.22 4.70
CA GLN A 212 -17.95 -27.95 5.07
C GLN A 212 -17.28 -28.56 3.83
N ALA A 213 -18.05 -29.10 2.89
CA ALA A 213 -17.54 -29.52 1.59
C ALA A 213 -16.93 -28.34 0.81
N ALA A 214 -17.59 -27.17 0.83
CA ALA A 214 -17.04 -25.97 0.21
C ALA A 214 -15.69 -25.56 0.84
N ALA A 215 -15.56 -25.62 2.16
CA ALA A 215 -14.29 -25.35 2.85
C ALA A 215 -13.18 -26.36 2.52
N ARG A 216 -13.52 -27.65 2.37
CA ARG A 216 -12.57 -28.71 1.97
C ARG A 216 -12.15 -28.62 0.51
N SER A 217 -12.91 -27.93 -0.34
CA SER A 217 -12.57 -27.73 -1.76
C SER A 217 -11.42 -26.73 -1.95
N VAL A 218 -11.15 -25.89 -0.95
CA VAL A 218 -10.04 -24.93 -0.96
C VAL A 218 -8.79 -25.61 -0.43
N ALA A 219 -7.69 -25.55 -1.19
CA ALA A 219 -6.41 -26.10 -0.77
C ALA A 219 -5.98 -25.54 0.61
N PRO A 220 -5.45 -26.36 1.52
CA PRO A 220 -4.96 -25.89 2.82
C PRO A 220 -3.99 -24.71 2.68
N GLY A 221 -4.24 -23.65 3.44
CA GLY A 221 -3.45 -22.43 3.47
C GLY A 221 -3.66 -21.46 2.31
N GLU A 222 -4.49 -21.79 1.31
CA GLU A 222 -4.69 -20.92 0.14
C GLU A 222 -5.31 -19.57 0.50
N LEU A 223 -6.29 -19.53 1.40
CA LEU A 223 -6.87 -18.27 1.84
C LEU A 223 -5.87 -17.47 2.69
N ASP A 224 -5.15 -18.10 3.61
CA ASP A 224 -4.11 -17.40 4.38
C ASP A 224 -3.01 -16.87 3.46
N ARG A 225 -2.62 -17.62 2.43
CA ARG A 225 -1.71 -17.18 1.37
C ARG A 225 -2.27 -16.01 0.58
N ARG A 226 -3.57 -15.93 0.31
CA ARG A 226 -4.15 -14.76 -0.38
C ARG A 226 -4.22 -13.54 0.54
N LEU A 227 -4.59 -13.73 1.80
CA LEU A 227 -4.70 -12.66 2.81
C LEU A 227 -3.33 -12.14 3.27
N GLY A 228 -2.32 -13.01 3.34
CA GLY A 228 -0.96 -12.71 3.81
C GLY A 228 0.12 -12.77 2.71
N GLY A 229 -0.24 -13.08 1.46
CA GLY A 229 0.68 -13.23 0.32
C GLY A 229 1.37 -11.96 -0.14
N LEU A 230 1.10 -10.86 0.55
CA LEU A 230 1.82 -9.61 0.45
C LEU A 230 3.14 -9.75 1.21
N GLY A 231 4.21 -10.09 0.50
CA GLY A 231 5.56 -10.16 1.06
C GLY A 231 6.07 -8.77 1.48
N SER A 232 7.00 -8.69 2.41
CA SER A 232 7.81 -7.52 2.75
C SER A 232 8.94 -7.99 3.66
N ASN A 233 10.07 -7.28 3.65
CA ASN A 233 11.11 -7.48 4.65
C ASN A 233 11.48 -6.16 5.31
N ALA A 234 11.79 -6.21 6.59
CA ALA A 234 12.44 -5.11 7.26
C ALA A 234 13.46 -5.58 8.30
N TYR A 235 14.60 -4.90 8.36
CA TYR A 235 15.57 -4.99 9.45
C TYR A 235 15.72 -3.62 10.11
N ALA A 236 15.69 -3.60 11.43
CA ALA A 236 16.25 -2.52 12.22
C ALA A 236 17.46 -3.06 12.97
N ILE A 237 18.60 -2.42 12.79
CA ILE A 237 19.87 -2.78 13.41
C ILE A 237 20.20 -1.70 14.43
N GLY A 238 20.41 -2.12 15.67
CA GLY A 238 20.84 -1.28 16.78
C GLY A 238 22.35 -1.22 16.93
N ARG A 239 22.80 -0.43 17.92
CA ARG A 239 24.21 -0.12 18.18
C ARG A 239 25.13 -1.32 18.38
N LYS A 240 24.65 -2.46 18.90
CA LYS A 240 25.47 -3.66 19.14
C LYS A 240 25.76 -4.45 17.86
N ALA A 241 24.91 -4.31 16.85
CA ALA A 241 25.07 -4.97 15.56
C ALA A 241 25.49 -4.01 14.44
N SER A 242 25.49 -2.69 14.70
CA SER A 242 25.96 -1.66 13.78
C SER A 242 27.42 -1.30 14.03
N ARG A 243 28.22 -1.18 12.98
CA ARG A 243 29.64 -0.79 13.04
C ARG A 243 29.84 0.67 13.42
N SER A 244 28.88 1.54 13.13
CA SER A 244 28.94 2.97 13.45
C SER A 244 28.41 3.28 14.86
N GLY A 245 27.76 2.33 15.52
CA GLY A 245 27.00 2.55 16.75
C GLY A 245 25.66 3.27 16.55
N ASN A 246 25.38 3.79 15.35
CA ASN A 246 24.08 4.38 15.01
C ASN A 246 23.10 3.30 14.56
N GLY A 247 21.80 3.61 14.61
CA GLY A 247 20.78 2.74 14.04
C GLY A 247 20.90 2.63 12.52
N LEU A 248 20.67 1.43 11.99
CA LEU A 248 20.51 1.20 10.56
C LEU A 248 19.12 0.62 10.28
N LEU A 249 18.52 0.99 9.16
CA LEU A 249 17.24 0.41 8.71
C LEU A 249 17.37 -0.08 7.27
N TYR A 250 16.93 -1.31 7.02
CA TYR A 250 16.60 -1.80 5.68
C TYR A 250 15.09 -2.01 5.59
N GLY A 251 14.42 -1.29 4.70
CA GLY A 251 13.00 -1.44 4.41
C GLY A 251 12.78 -1.90 2.98
N ASN A 252 12.04 -2.99 2.81
CA ASN A 252 11.76 -3.59 1.51
C ASN A 252 10.32 -4.15 1.47
N PRO A 253 9.30 -3.28 1.43
CA PRO A 253 7.94 -3.70 1.11
C PRO A 253 7.90 -4.44 -0.23
N HIS A 254 7.32 -5.64 -0.25
CA HIS A 254 6.96 -6.29 -1.51
C HIS A 254 5.52 -5.89 -1.84
N PHE A 255 5.35 -5.12 -2.90
CA PHE A 255 4.07 -4.50 -3.21
C PHE A 255 3.90 -4.36 -4.74
N PRO A 256 2.68 -4.06 -5.24
CA PRO A 256 2.42 -4.02 -6.68
C PRO A 256 3.35 -3.06 -7.44
N TRP A 257 3.70 -3.45 -8.66
CA TRP A 257 4.45 -2.62 -9.61
C TRP A 257 3.55 -1.76 -10.50
N GLN A 258 2.25 -2.03 -10.46
CA GLN A 258 1.22 -1.35 -11.24
C GLN A 258 0.05 -0.92 -10.34
N ASP A 259 -0.83 -0.11 -10.91
CA ASP A 259 -2.11 0.29 -10.33
C ASP A 259 -1.99 1.13 -9.04
N SER A 260 -3.10 1.28 -8.32
CA SER A 260 -3.27 2.33 -7.31
C SER A 260 -2.36 2.16 -6.09
N GLU A 261 -1.92 0.93 -5.82
CA GLU A 261 -1.18 0.58 -4.63
C GLU A 261 0.34 0.63 -4.83
N ARG A 262 0.85 1.13 -5.96
CA ARG A 262 2.30 1.41 -6.03
C ARG A 262 2.69 2.59 -5.13
N PHE A 263 3.98 2.67 -4.80
CA PHE A 263 4.56 3.77 -4.05
C PHE A 263 4.97 4.93 -4.96
N TYR A 264 4.91 6.14 -4.40
CA TYR A 264 5.48 7.37 -4.92
C TYR A 264 6.50 7.90 -3.89
N GLN A 265 7.75 8.10 -4.32
CA GLN A 265 8.79 8.62 -3.44
C GLN A 265 8.74 10.14 -3.40
N ALA A 266 8.81 10.75 -2.21
CA ALA A 266 8.92 12.20 -2.06
C ALA A 266 9.70 12.59 -0.79
N HIS A 267 10.19 13.83 -0.75
CA HIS A 267 10.68 14.49 0.45
C HIS A 267 9.77 15.68 0.77
N LEU A 268 9.15 15.67 1.95
CA LEU A 268 8.21 16.67 2.43
C LEU A 268 8.82 17.50 3.55
N THR A 269 8.90 18.82 3.37
CA THR A 269 9.47 19.74 4.37
C THR A 269 8.52 20.92 4.63
N VAL A 270 8.15 21.10 5.89
CA VAL A 270 7.54 22.32 6.42
C VAL A 270 8.47 22.82 7.53
N PRO A 271 9.23 23.91 7.31
CA PRO A 271 10.28 24.33 8.25
C PRO A 271 9.81 24.41 9.70
N GLY A 272 10.54 23.74 10.60
CA GLY A 272 10.24 23.68 12.03
C GLY A 272 9.07 22.77 12.42
N LYS A 273 8.42 22.10 11.47
CA LYS A 273 7.24 21.25 11.72
C LYS A 273 7.32 19.85 11.12
N LEU A 274 7.92 19.71 9.94
CA LEU A 274 7.98 18.46 9.19
C LEU A 274 9.27 18.43 8.36
N ASP A 275 9.98 17.30 8.40
CA ASP A 275 11.09 17.01 7.49
C ASP A 275 11.24 15.49 7.36
N VAL A 276 10.68 14.94 6.29
CA VAL A 276 10.53 13.49 6.09
C VAL A 276 10.72 13.14 4.63
N THR A 277 11.42 12.04 4.34
CA THR A 277 11.46 11.46 2.99
C THR A 277 11.09 9.99 3.03
N GLY A 278 10.43 9.52 1.98
CA GLY A 278 10.02 8.12 1.90
C GLY A 278 8.99 7.87 0.79
N GLY A 279 8.32 6.72 0.90
CA GLY A 279 7.29 6.27 -0.03
C GLY A 279 5.88 6.44 0.54
N SER A 280 4.96 6.88 -0.32
CA SER A 280 3.52 6.96 -0.06
C SER A 280 2.76 6.13 -1.09
N LEU A 281 1.63 5.51 -0.72
CA LEU A 281 0.73 4.96 -1.75
C LEU A 281 0.09 6.07 -2.57
N LEU A 282 -0.26 5.79 -3.82
CA LEU A 282 -0.85 6.81 -4.70
C LEU A 282 -2.17 7.35 -4.15
N GLY A 283 -2.38 8.65 -4.35
CA GLY A 283 -3.63 9.34 -4.02
C GLY A 283 -3.71 9.90 -2.60
N VAL A 284 -2.67 9.76 -1.77
CA VAL A 284 -2.59 10.32 -0.41
C VAL A 284 -1.25 11.07 -0.17
N PRO A 285 -1.26 12.25 0.49
CA PRO A 285 -0.06 13.06 0.72
C PRO A 285 0.61 12.80 2.09
N ILE A 286 0.85 11.54 2.46
CA ILE A 286 1.49 11.17 3.74
C ILE A 286 2.52 10.06 3.50
N VAL A 287 3.75 10.24 4.00
CA VAL A 287 4.81 9.23 3.89
C VAL A 287 4.47 8.06 4.80
N LEU A 288 4.40 6.84 4.25
CA LEU A 288 4.03 5.65 5.01
C LEU A 288 5.26 4.87 5.49
N ILE A 289 6.33 4.87 4.70
CA ILE A 289 7.62 4.23 4.99
C ILE A 289 8.69 5.25 4.67
N GLY A 290 9.62 5.52 5.59
CA GLY A 290 10.58 6.59 5.35
C GLY A 290 11.58 6.82 6.47
N THR A 291 12.13 8.02 6.46
CA THR A 291 13.11 8.52 7.43
C THR A 291 12.87 9.98 7.73
N THR A 292 13.03 10.34 9.01
CA THR A 292 13.27 11.71 9.48
C THR A 292 14.76 11.87 9.78
N LYS A 293 15.17 13.01 10.35
CA LYS A 293 16.56 13.21 10.80
C LYS A 293 16.96 12.31 11.98
N GLY A 294 15.99 11.84 12.77
CA GLY A 294 16.24 11.13 14.04
C GLY A 294 15.97 9.63 13.98
N MET A 295 15.13 9.18 13.04
CA MET A 295 14.72 7.79 12.92
C MET A 295 14.37 7.39 11.49
N ALA A 296 14.36 6.10 11.22
CA ALA A 296 13.82 5.51 10.00
C ALA A 296 12.92 4.33 10.35
N TRP A 297 11.86 4.12 9.58
CA TRP A 297 10.93 3.02 9.77
C TRP A 297 10.46 2.41 8.46
N SER A 298 10.05 1.15 8.53
CA SER A 298 9.37 0.44 7.46
C SER A 298 8.24 -0.42 8.00
N HIS A 299 7.48 -0.99 7.09
CA HIS A 299 6.32 -1.81 7.38
C HIS A 299 6.42 -3.14 6.64
N THR A 300 5.90 -4.19 7.28
CA THR A 300 5.68 -5.49 6.66
C THR A 300 4.24 -5.91 6.92
N VAL A 301 3.59 -6.61 5.99
CA VAL A 301 2.22 -7.09 6.23
C VAL A 301 2.20 -8.01 7.45
N SER A 302 1.27 -7.72 8.36
CA SER A 302 1.08 -8.45 9.61
C SER A 302 0.16 -9.65 9.38
N THR A 303 0.40 -10.73 10.13
CA THR A 303 -0.48 -11.89 10.14
C THR A 303 -1.83 -11.59 10.81
N ALA A 304 -1.96 -10.49 11.55
CA ALA A 304 -3.15 -10.22 12.33
C ALA A 304 -4.38 -10.05 11.45
N ARG A 305 -5.44 -10.79 11.77
CA ARG A 305 -6.72 -10.65 11.09
C ARG A 305 -7.35 -9.33 11.49
N ARG A 306 -7.68 -8.52 10.49
CA ARG A 306 -8.26 -7.19 10.66
C ARG A 306 -9.79 -7.20 10.60
N PHE A 307 -10.35 -8.38 10.40
CA PHE A 307 -11.78 -8.66 10.38
C PHE A 307 -12.04 -10.03 11.00
N VAL A 308 -13.30 -10.28 11.39
CA VAL A 308 -13.77 -11.56 11.92
C VAL A 308 -15.12 -11.93 11.28
N PRO A 309 -15.21 -13.08 10.59
CA PRO A 309 -16.50 -13.64 10.18
C PRO A 309 -17.35 -14.11 11.38
N TYR A 310 -18.63 -13.78 11.35
CA TYR A 310 -19.65 -14.32 12.25
C TYR A 310 -20.63 -15.18 11.46
N GLN A 311 -20.86 -16.41 11.90
CA GLN A 311 -21.92 -17.26 11.38
C GLN A 311 -23.24 -16.90 12.08
N LEU A 312 -24.22 -16.43 11.31
CA LEU A 312 -25.55 -16.09 11.80
C LEU A 312 -26.50 -17.27 11.62
N GLN A 313 -27.22 -17.64 12.67
CA GLN A 313 -28.32 -18.59 12.56
C GLN A 313 -29.57 -17.90 12.03
N LEU A 314 -30.05 -18.31 10.86
CA LEU A 314 -31.22 -17.73 10.22
C LEU A 314 -32.51 -18.37 10.72
N VAL A 315 -33.59 -17.59 10.72
CA VAL A 315 -34.93 -18.09 11.02
C VAL A 315 -35.44 -18.89 9.81
N PRO A 316 -35.89 -20.14 9.99
CA PRO A 316 -36.41 -20.95 8.89
C PRO A 316 -37.49 -20.23 8.06
N GLY A 317 -37.34 -20.27 6.74
CA GLY A 317 -38.24 -19.59 5.80
C GLY A 317 -38.12 -18.06 5.77
N ARG A 318 -37.26 -17.44 6.60
CA ARG A 318 -37.05 -16.00 6.69
C ARG A 318 -35.55 -15.68 6.61
N PRO A 319 -34.92 -15.78 5.43
CA PRO A 319 -33.46 -15.79 5.27
C PRO A 319 -32.77 -14.45 5.55
N THR A 320 -33.54 -13.38 5.79
CA THR A 320 -33.07 -12.05 6.18
C THR A 320 -33.37 -11.72 7.65
N LYS A 321 -33.77 -12.73 8.44
CA LYS A 321 -33.91 -12.67 9.90
C LYS A 321 -32.97 -13.67 10.54
N TYR A 322 -32.29 -13.25 11.60
CA TYR A 322 -31.35 -14.09 12.34
C TYR A 322 -31.67 -14.10 13.83
N VAL A 323 -31.16 -15.08 14.55
CA VAL A 323 -31.32 -15.20 16.01
C VAL A 323 -30.02 -14.78 16.68
N GLU A 324 -30.12 -13.96 17.73
CA GLU A 324 -29.03 -13.67 18.67
C GLU A 324 -29.57 -13.67 20.09
N ASP A 325 -28.96 -14.45 20.99
CA ASP A 325 -29.38 -14.67 22.37
C ASP A 325 -30.88 -15.03 22.48
N GLY A 326 -31.38 -15.84 21.55
CA GLY A 326 -32.79 -16.25 21.48
C GLY A 326 -33.74 -15.20 20.89
N GLN A 327 -33.27 -13.98 20.60
CA GLN A 327 -34.07 -12.91 20.00
C GLN A 327 -33.97 -12.91 18.47
N VAL A 328 -35.10 -12.78 17.79
CA VAL A 328 -35.15 -12.62 16.34
C VAL A 328 -34.84 -11.18 15.95
N LYS A 329 -33.85 -10.99 15.10
CA LYS A 329 -33.40 -9.70 14.58
C LYS A 329 -33.53 -9.63 13.06
N ASP A 330 -33.91 -8.47 12.55
CA ASP A 330 -33.95 -8.18 11.13
C ASP A 330 -32.57 -7.75 10.61
N MET A 331 -32.19 -8.23 9.43
CA MET A 331 -31.08 -7.63 8.69
C MET A 331 -31.49 -6.26 8.14
N ARG A 332 -30.56 -5.30 8.16
CA ARG A 332 -30.73 -4.03 7.44
C ARG A 332 -30.54 -4.26 5.94
N ALA A 333 -31.52 -3.86 5.15
CA ALA A 333 -31.49 -3.90 3.70
C ALA A 333 -31.17 -2.51 3.12
N ASP A 334 -30.09 -2.39 2.35
CA ASP A 334 -29.74 -1.19 1.59
C ASP A 334 -30.04 -1.41 0.10
N ARG A 335 -30.98 -0.65 -0.46
CA ARG A 335 -31.24 -0.65 -1.90
C ARG A 335 -30.22 0.27 -2.59
N VAL A 336 -29.21 -0.33 -3.22
CA VAL A 336 -28.10 0.38 -3.85
C VAL A 336 -28.34 0.42 -5.36
N THR A 337 -28.19 1.61 -5.95
CA THR A 337 -28.34 1.82 -7.40
C THR A 337 -27.07 2.43 -7.99
N VAL A 338 -26.52 1.78 -9.02
CA VAL A 338 -25.36 2.23 -9.80
C VAL A 338 -25.77 2.52 -11.24
N GLN A 339 -25.06 3.43 -11.91
CA GLN A 339 -25.35 3.82 -13.29
C GLN A 339 -24.37 3.14 -14.24
N VAL A 340 -24.89 2.40 -15.23
CA VAL A 340 -24.09 1.65 -16.20
C VAL A 340 -24.41 2.13 -17.62
N PRO A 341 -23.45 2.24 -18.55
CA PRO A 341 -23.74 2.59 -19.93
C PRO A 341 -24.56 1.48 -20.59
N GLY A 342 -25.75 1.81 -21.10
CA GLY A 342 -26.62 0.95 -21.88
C GLY A 342 -26.49 1.18 -23.38
N ALA A 343 -27.46 0.67 -24.15
CA ALA A 343 -27.50 0.84 -25.60
C ALA A 343 -27.50 2.33 -26.00
N GLY A 344 -26.73 2.69 -27.03
CA GLY A 344 -26.61 4.08 -27.50
C GLY A 344 -25.90 5.03 -26.52
N GLY A 345 -25.25 4.52 -25.47
CA GLY A 345 -24.50 5.32 -24.49
C GLY A 345 -25.35 5.99 -23.40
N ARG A 346 -26.66 5.72 -23.35
CA ARG A 346 -27.53 6.21 -22.28
C ARG A 346 -27.21 5.46 -20.98
N MET A 347 -27.12 6.18 -19.86
CA MET A 347 -26.94 5.55 -18.55
C MET A 347 -28.22 4.81 -18.13
N GLU A 348 -28.08 3.56 -17.71
CA GLU A 348 -29.13 2.69 -17.20
C GLU A 348 -28.88 2.35 -15.72
N PRO A 349 -29.91 2.43 -14.86
CA PRO A 349 -29.76 2.06 -13.46
C PRO A 349 -29.67 0.54 -13.30
N ARG A 350 -28.73 0.08 -12.49
CA ARG A 350 -28.67 -1.30 -11.98
C ARG A 350 -28.84 -1.24 -10.47
N THR A 351 -29.80 -1.98 -9.94
CA THR A 351 -30.16 -1.97 -8.51
C THR A 351 -29.91 -3.33 -7.88
N ARG A 352 -29.32 -3.36 -6.69
CA ARG A 352 -29.23 -4.55 -5.82
C ARG A 352 -29.60 -4.18 -4.39
N THR A 353 -30.18 -5.12 -3.67
CA THR A 353 -30.38 -4.99 -2.22
C THR A 353 -29.24 -5.69 -1.51
N LEU A 354 -28.45 -4.95 -0.73
CA LEU A 354 -27.33 -5.47 0.05
C LEU A 354 -27.71 -5.50 1.53
N TYR A 355 -27.28 -6.53 2.27
CA TYR A 355 -27.71 -6.76 3.64
C TYR A 355 -26.60 -6.56 4.66
N SER A 356 -26.97 -6.19 5.88
CA SER A 356 -26.10 -6.15 7.07
C SER A 356 -26.84 -6.72 8.27
N SER A 357 -26.14 -7.46 9.14
CA SER A 357 -26.58 -7.67 10.52
C SER A 357 -25.94 -6.61 11.44
N GLU A 358 -26.12 -6.74 12.75
CA GLU A 358 -25.41 -5.90 13.73
C GLU A 358 -23.89 -6.14 13.73
N GLN A 359 -23.43 -7.33 13.34
CA GLN A 359 -22.01 -7.67 13.28
C GLN A 359 -21.31 -7.10 12.03
N GLY A 360 -22.05 -6.76 10.97
CA GLY A 360 -21.51 -6.11 9.77
C GLY A 360 -22.19 -6.50 8.46
N PRO A 361 -21.61 -6.15 7.29
CA PRO A 361 -22.15 -6.55 5.98
C PRO A 361 -22.18 -8.07 5.80
N ILE A 362 -23.26 -8.57 5.19
CA ILE A 362 -23.34 -9.97 4.77
C ILE A 362 -22.42 -10.19 3.56
N PHE A 363 -21.67 -11.29 3.55
CA PHE A 363 -20.75 -11.63 2.48
C PHE A 363 -20.76 -13.13 2.20
N THR A 364 -20.44 -13.53 0.96
CA THR A 364 -20.46 -14.94 0.54
C THR A 364 -19.10 -15.50 0.09
N SER A 365 -18.12 -14.63 -0.13
CA SER A 365 -16.78 -15.02 -0.57
C SER A 365 -15.70 -14.05 -0.08
N LEU A 366 -14.46 -14.52 0.01
CA LEU A 366 -13.26 -13.72 0.27
C LEU A 366 -12.23 -13.98 -0.81
N LEU A 367 -11.73 -12.94 -1.47
CA LEU A 367 -10.71 -13.03 -2.52
C LEU A 367 -11.03 -14.11 -3.58
N GLY A 368 -12.32 -14.19 -3.97
CA GLY A 368 -12.83 -15.16 -4.95
C GLY A 368 -13.03 -16.59 -4.41
N LEU A 369 -12.81 -16.84 -3.12
CA LEU A 369 -13.06 -18.14 -2.48
C LEU A 369 -14.44 -18.15 -1.82
N SER A 370 -15.35 -18.97 -2.35
CA SER A 370 -16.74 -19.09 -1.90
C SER A 370 -16.89 -20.00 -0.67
N LEU A 371 -16.34 -19.55 0.47
CA LEU A 371 -16.33 -20.29 1.73
C LEU A 371 -17.55 -20.02 2.63
N PHE A 372 -18.38 -19.04 2.29
CA PHE A 372 -19.38 -18.46 3.21
C PHE A 372 -20.79 -18.49 2.60
N PRO A 373 -21.38 -19.66 2.31
CA PRO A 373 -22.66 -19.71 1.62
C PRO A 373 -23.81 -19.12 2.45
N TRP A 374 -24.62 -18.26 1.83
CA TRP A 374 -25.90 -17.83 2.41
C TRP A 374 -26.97 -18.89 2.15
N SER A 375 -26.99 -19.91 3.02
CA SER A 375 -27.95 -21.02 2.98
C SER A 375 -29.30 -20.62 3.60
N PRO A 376 -30.35 -21.48 3.53
CA PRO A 376 -31.62 -21.23 4.21
C PRO A 376 -31.54 -21.10 5.74
N VAL A 377 -30.47 -21.60 6.36
CA VAL A 377 -30.33 -21.67 7.84
C VAL A 377 -29.12 -20.90 8.38
N ASN A 378 -28.16 -20.51 7.53
CA ASN A 378 -26.96 -19.77 7.92
C ASN A 378 -26.63 -18.66 6.92
N ALA A 379 -26.21 -17.51 7.42
CA ALA A 379 -25.52 -16.45 6.67
C ALA A 379 -24.22 -16.07 7.39
N TYR A 380 -23.36 -15.27 6.75
CA TYR A 380 -22.10 -14.82 7.34
C TYR A 380 -21.99 -13.29 7.29
N ALA A 381 -21.69 -12.68 8.43
CA ALA A 381 -21.45 -11.24 8.56
C ALA A 381 -19.98 -10.96 8.86
N MET A 382 -19.42 -9.92 8.25
CA MET A 382 -18.04 -9.52 8.48
C MET A 382 -17.97 -8.39 9.50
N HIS A 383 -17.37 -8.64 10.65
CA HIS A 383 -16.95 -7.56 11.54
C HIS A 383 -15.58 -7.04 11.09
N ASP A 384 -15.50 -5.78 10.66
CA ASP A 384 -14.27 -5.14 10.20
C ASP A 384 -13.73 -4.17 11.28
N GLY A 385 -12.55 -4.45 11.83
CA GLY A 385 -11.95 -3.57 12.84
C GLY A 385 -11.52 -2.22 12.28
N ASN A 386 -11.26 -2.13 10.97
CA ASN A 386 -10.85 -0.91 10.29
C ASN A 386 -12.00 -0.07 9.74
N GLU A 387 -13.27 -0.48 9.86
CA GLU A 387 -14.42 0.26 9.32
C GLU A 387 -14.40 1.74 9.75
N ASP A 388 -14.07 1.98 11.02
CA ASP A 388 -13.95 3.32 11.60
C ASP A 388 -12.49 3.80 11.81
N ASN A 389 -11.48 3.04 11.33
CA ASN A 389 -10.06 3.42 11.42
C ASN A 389 -9.68 4.44 10.34
N PHE A 390 -10.27 5.63 10.43
CA PHE A 390 -10.14 6.68 9.43
C PHE A 390 -9.27 7.84 9.90
N GLY A 391 -9.74 8.62 10.89
CA GLY A 391 -8.99 9.75 11.42
C GLY A 391 -7.75 9.31 12.21
N ARG A 392 -7.88 8.24 13.00
CA ARG A 392 -6.77 7.62 13.73
C ARG A 392 -5.64 7.17 12.80
N LEU A 393 -5.95 6.55 11.68
CA LEU A 393 -4.99 6.17 10.65
C LEU A 393 -4.22 7.40 10.12
N MET A 394 -4.94 8.44 9.71
CA MET A 394 -4.31 9.64 9.17
C MET A 394 -3.43 10.34 10.21
N ASN A 395 -3.94 10.48 11.44
CA ASN A 395 -3.21 11.09 12.54
C ASN A 395 -1.95 10.30 12.91
N HIS A 396 -2.05 8.96 12.92
CA HIS A 396 -0.93 8.06 13.16
C HIS A 396 0.22 8.31 12.19
N PHE A 397 -0.04 8.19 10.88
CA PHE A 397 1.04 8.36 9.89
C PHE A 397 1.56 9.80 9.84
N PHE A 398 0.69 10.80 10.05
CA PHE A 398 1.10 12.20 10.13
C PHE A 398 2.04 12.49 11.31
N GLU A 399 1.80 11.91 12.49
CA GLU A 399 2.70 12.07 13.64
C GLU A 399 3.93 11.17 13.55
N MET A 400 3.84 10.00 12.92
CA MET A 400 5.01 9.19 12.57
C MET A 400 6.00 9.99 11.70
N ASN A 401 5.51 10.81 10.76
CA ASN A 401 6.36 11.66 9.91
C ASN A 401 7.09 12.78 10.70
N GLN A 402 6.73 13.02 11.97
CA GLN A 402 7.35 14.02 12.84
C GLN A 402 8.22 13.39 13.93
N ALA A 403 8.02 12.10 14.22
CA ALA A 403 8.76 11.37 15.24
C ALA A 403 10.28 11.34 14.97
N GLN A 404 11.06 11.31 16.04
CA GLN A 404 12.52 11.42 16.01
C GLN A 404 13.22 10.24 16.68
N SER A 405 12.48 9.34 17.33
CA SER A 405 13.02 8.19 18.05
C SER A 405 12.08 6.98 18.01
N THR A 406 12.60 5.79 18.31
CA THR A 406 11.77 4.59 18.46
C THR A 406 10.79 4.68 19.62
N GLN A 407 11.02 5.58 20.58
CA GLN A 407 10.08 5.86 21.67
C GLN A 407 8.92 6.74 21.23
N ASP A 408 9.16 7.72 20.35
CA ASP A 408 8.09 8.49 19.71
C ASP A 408 7.18 7.58 18.88
N VAL A 409 7.78 6.64 18.13
CA VAL A 409 7.04 5.63 17.35
C VAL A 409 6.11 4.82 18.25
N GLU A 410 6.63 4.28 19.37
CA GLU A 410 5.82 3.54 20.33
C GLU A 410 4.67 4.40 20.89
N ALA A 411 4.93 5.66 21.23
CA ALA A 411 3.91 6.57 21.72
C ALA A 411 2.80 6.84 20.69
N VAL A 412 3.16 7.05 19.42
CA VAL A 412 2.21 7.28 18.32
C VAL A 412 1.38 6.02 18.02
N LEU A 413 2.00 4.83 18.07
CA LEU A 413 1.30 3.55 17.92
C LEU A 413 0.23 3.36 19.00
N LYS A 414 0.59 3.58 20.27
CA LYS A 414 -0.32 3.42 21.41
C LYS A 414 -1.42 4.49 21.42
N ARG A 415 -1.10 5.73 21.07
CA ARG A 415 -2.05 6.87 21.08
C ARG A 415 -3.19 6.68 20.09
N TYR A 416 -2.90 6.17 18.89
CA TYR A 416 -3.88 6.13 17.81
C TYR A 416 -4.37 4.73 17.47
N GLN A 417 -3.56 3.69 17.69
CA GLN A 417 -3.79 2.36 17.12
C GLN A 417 -4.17 2.43 15.62
N GLY A 418 -3.60 3.39 14.90
CA GLY A 418 -4.03 3.77 13.56
C GLY A 418 -3.51 2.85 12.46
N ILE A 419 -2.51 1.99 12.76
CA ILE A 419 -1.97 1.02 11.83
C ILE A 419 -3.06 0.02 11.43
N PRO A 420 -3.41 -0.07 10.13
CA PRO A 420 -4.56 -0.86 9.71
C PRO A 420 -4.24 -2.33 9.44
N TRP A 421 -3.01 -2.69 9.02
CA TRP A 421 -2.71 -4.06 8.56
C TRP A 421 -1.21 -4.45 8.50
N VAL A 422 -0.30 -3.67 9.09
CA VAL A 422 1.15 -3.91 9.00
C VAL A 422 1.83 -3.98 10.37
N ASN A 423 2.95 -4.67 10.44
CA ASN A 423 3.94 -4.47 11.50
C ASN A 423 4.69 -3.15 11.27
N THR A 424 5.30 -2.60 12.33
CA THR A 424 6.21 -1.44 12.28
C THR A 424 7.59 -1.86 12.74
N ILE A 425 8.61 -1.59 11.92
CA ILE A 425 10.02 -1.83 12.22
C ILE A 425 10.74 -0.49 12.14
N ALA A 426 11.45 -0.08 13.19
CA ALA A 426 12.10 1.22 13.26
C ALA A 426 13.49 1.14 13.90
N ALA A 427 14.38 2.02 13.45
CA ALA A 427 15.65 2.30 14.10
C ALA A 427 15.80 3.80 14.36
N ASP A 428 16.60 4.19 15.35
CA ASP A 428 16.89 5.59 15.65
C ASP A 428 18.38 5.92 15.75
N THR A 429 18.69 7.21 15.77
CA THR A 429 20.05 7.76 15.92
C THR A 429 20.76 7.33 17.20
N ALA A 430 20.03 6.88 18.24
CA ALA A 430 20.60 6.34 19.48
C ALA A 430 20.95 4.83 19.37
N GLY A 431 20.75 4.23 18.20
CA GLY A 431 21.05 2.83 17.96
C GLY A 431 20.07 1.89 18.65
N ASN A 432 18.81 2.28 18.80
CA ASN A 432 17.74 1.37 19.20
C ASN A 432 17.08 0.77 17.96
N ALA A 433 16.70 -0.51 18.06
CA ALA A 433 15.90 -1.23 17.08
C ALA A 433 14.55 -1.59 17.71
N TYR A 434 13.45 -1.38 16.98
CA TYR A 434 12.10 -1.52 17.50
C TYR A 434 11.16 -2.22 16.53
N TYR A 435 10.38 -3.15 17.05
CA TYR A 435 9.32 -3.86 16.35
C TYR A 435 8.01 -3.70 17.09
N ALA A 436 6.90 -3.58 16.37
CA ALA A 436 5.55 -3.68 16.93
C ALA A 436 4.52 -4.14 15.90
N ASP A 437 3.52 -4.92 16.35
CA ASP A 437 2.25 -5.15 15.65
C ASP A 437 1.08 -4.49 16.41
N ILE A 438 1.32 -3.25 16.88
CA ILE A 438 0.31 -2.44 17.56
C ILE A 438 -0.52 -1.71 16.50
N GLY A 439 -1.80 -2.01 16.41
CA GLY A 439 -2.70 -1.38 15.45
C GLY A 439 -4.16 -1.65 15.75
N THR A 440 -4.98 -1.57 14.71
CA THR A 440 -6.40 -1.91 14.76
C THR A 440 -6.57 -3.41 14.53
N VAL A 441 -6.89 -4.18 15.57
CA VAL A 441 -7.15 -5.63 15.53
C VAL A 441 -8.42 -5.90 16.32
N PRO A 442 -9.45 -6.58 15.77
CA PRO A 442 -10.65 -6.93 16.52
C PRO A 442 -10.33 -7.64 17.84
N ASN A 443 -11.01 -7.25 18.92
CA ASN A 443 -10.80 -7.83 20.24
C ASN A 443 -11.41 -9.23 20.35
N VAL A 444 -10.70 -10.20 19.81
CA VAL A 444 -10.93 -11.62 20.05
C VAL A 444 -9.83 -12.08 20.99
N SER A 445 -10.08 -12.00 22.30
CA SER A 445 -9.18 -12.54 23.31
C SER A 445 -8.90 -14.02 23.07
N ALA A 446 -7.82 -14.57 23.63
CA ALA A 446 -7.52 -16.00 23.52
C ALA A 446 -8.69 -16.88 23.99
N SER A 447 -9.36 -16.49 25.09
CA SER A 447 -10.54 -17.21 25.59
C SER A 447 -11.73 -17.18 24.62
N LYS A 448 -12.01 -16.03 23.99
CA LYS A 448 -13.07 -15.93 22.96
C LYS A 448 -12.69 -16.69 21.70
N TYR A 449 -11.43 -16.65 21.29
CA TYR A 449 -10.93 -17.35 20.11
C TYR A 449 -11.25 -18.84 20.19
N GLU A 450 -11.11 -19.47 21.37
CA GLU A 450 -11.43 -20.89 21.55
C GLU A 450 -12.92 -21.14 21.80
N ALA A 451 -13.57 -20.34 22.66
CA ALA A 451 -14.94 -20.61 23.13
C ALA A 451 -16.06 -20.23 22.16
N CYS A 452 -15.76 -19.40 21.14
CA CYS A 452 -16.76 -18.84 20.24
C CYS A 452 -16.69 -19.39 18.81
N GLN A 453 -15.73 -20.24 18.47
CA GLN A 453 -15.66 -20.79 17.12
C GLN A 453 -16.80 -21.75 16.83
N THR A 454 -17.41 -21.63 15.64
CA THR A 454 -18.36 -22.62 15.14
C THR A 454 -17.64 -23.89 14.66
N PRO A 455 -18.35 -25.01 14.40
CA PRO A 455 -17.74 -26.19 13.78
C PRO A 455 -17.04 -25.88 12.45
N LEU A 456 -17.63 -25.01 11.62
CA LEU A 456 -16.98 -24.54 10.40
C LEU A 456 -15.77 -23.66 10.73
N GLY A 457 -15.89 -22.77 11.72
CA GLY A 457 -14.81 -21.92 12.21
C GLY A 457 -13.56 -22.69 12.62
N ARG A 458 -13.72 -23.80 13.35
CA ARG A 458 -12.58 -24.67 13.74
C ARG A 458 -11.90 -25.31 12.54
N ALA A 459 -12.68 -25.75 11.55
CA ALA A 459 -12.12 -26.32 10.32
C ALA A 459 -11.39 -25.26 9.48
N THR A 460 -11.95 -24.06 9.33
CA THR A 460 -11.31 -22.97 8.59
C THR A 460 -10.12 -22.38 9.34
N ASP A 461 -10.14 -22.34 10.66
CA ASP A 461 -8.98 -21.91 11.45
C ASP A 461 -7.80 -22.86 11.26
N LEU A 462 -8.04 -24.17 11.38
CA LEU A 462 -7.02 -25.19 11.19
C LEU A 462 -6.44 -25.20 9.77
N LEU A 463 -7.29 -25.04 8.75
CA LEU A 463 -6.88 -25.13 7.34
C LEU A 463 -6.42 -23.80 6.74
N GLN A 464 -6.91 -22.67 7.25
CA GLN A 464 -6.81 -21.35 6.60
C GLN A 464 -6.48 -20.20 7.57
N ARG A 465 -6.26 -20.48 8.86
CA ARG A 465 -5.99 -19.49 9.91
C ARG A 465 -7.04 -18.37 9.96
N LEU A 466 -8.30 -18.73 9.78
CA LEU A 466 -9.42 -17.81 9.82
C LEU A 466 -10.51 -18.38 10.75
N PRO A 467 -10.70 -17.81 11.94
CA PRO A 467 -11.78 -18.23 12.81
C PRO A 467 -13.12 -17.74 12.24
N ILE A 468 -14.19 -18.50 12.50
CA ILE A 468 -15.57 -18.06 12.29
C ILE A 468 -16.27 -18.16 13.64
N LEU A 469 -16.72 -17.03 14.15
CA LEU A 469 -17.33 -16.96 15.47
C LEU A 469 -18.85 -17.13 15.39
N ASP A 470 -19.43 -17.59 16.50
CA ASP A 470 -20.87 -17.77 16.66
C ASP A 470 -21.58 -16.42 16.79
N GLY A 471 -22.31 -16.04 15.74
CA GLY A 471 -23.09 -14.80 15.69
C GLY A 471 -24.45 -14.90 16.37
N ALA A 472 -24.85 -16.08 16.86
CA ALA A 472 -26.07 -16.25 17.66
C ALA A 472 -25.86 -15.91 19.14
N ARG A 473 -24.62 -15.61 19.56
CA ARG A 473 -24.25 -15.30 20.96
C ARG A 473 -23.61 -13.92 21.04
N SER A 474 -24.27 -12.95 21.68
CA SER A 474 -23.67 -11.60 21.81
C SER A 474 -22.38 -11.60 22.62
N ALA A 475 -22.21 -12.56 23.54
CA ALA A 475 -20.96 -12.78 24.28
C ALA A 475 -19.73 -13.04 23.38
N CYS A 476 -19.97 -13.49 22.14
CA CYS A 476 -18.93 -13.74 21.15
C CYS A 476 -18.55 -12.52 20.30
N ARG A 477 -19.23 -11.39 20.46
CA ARG A 477 -18.83 -10.10 19.85
C ARG A 477 -17.44 -9.67 20.34
N PRO A 478 -16.76 -8.75 19.63
CA PRO A 478 -15.46 -8.27 20.08
C PRO A 478 -15.55 -7.67 21.48
N GLY A 479 -14.54 -7.94 22.31
CA GLY A 479 -14.36 -7.30 23.61
C GLY A 479 -13.98 -5.82 23.52
N THR A 480 -13.65 -5.22 24.66
CA THR A 480 -13.05 -3.89 24.73
C THR A 480 -12.06 -3.88 25.86
N ASP A 481 -10.77 -3.71 25.55
CA ASP A 481 -9.73 -3.65 26.56
C ASP A 481 -9.69 -2.23 27.17
N PRO A 482 -9.35 -2.07 28.45
CA PRO A 482 -9.33 -0.76 29.10
C PRO A 482 -8.37 0.25 28.47
N ASP A 483 -7.30 -0.22 27.82
CA ASP A 483 -6.31 0.60 27.13
C ASP A 483 -6.52 0.69 25.61
N ALA A 484 -7.62 0.13 25.08
CA ALA A 484 -7.97 0.29 23.67
C ALA A 484 -8.42 1.73 23.36
N VAL A 485 -7.92 2.30 22.26
CA VAL A 485 -8.24 3.68 21.83
C VAL A 485 -9.71 3.84 21.44
N VAL A 486 -10.33 2.76 20.95
CA VAL A 486 -11.77 2.67 20.66
C VAL A 486 -12.30 1.30 21.10
N PRO A 487 -13.62 1.16 21.37
CA PRO A 487 -14.21 -0.14 21.64
C PRO A 487 -14.04 -1.13 20.47
N GLY A 488 -14.08 -2.42 20.78
CA GLY A 488 -14.08 -3.49 19.78
C GLY A 488 -12.71 -3.95 19.28
N ILE A 489 -11.62 -3.32 19.72
CA ILE A 489 -10.24 -3.69 19.34
C ILE A 489 -9.40 -4.10 20.55
N LEU A 490 -8.33 -4.88 20.31
CA LEU A 490 -7.34 -5.21 21.33
C LEU A 490 -6.64 -3.94 21.80
N GLY A 491 -6.37 -3.85 23.10
CA GLY A 491 -5.58 -2.78 23.69
C GLY A 491 -4.08 -2.95 23.41
N PRO A 492 -3.28 -1.87 23.42
CA PRO A 492 -1.85 -1.96 23.13
C PRO A 492 -1.05 -2.92 24.00
N LYS A 493 -1.43 -3.14 25.27
CA LYS A 493 -0.76 -4.12 26.15
C LYS A 493 -0.99 -5.57 25.72
N ALA A 494 -2.06 -5.85 24.99
CA ALA A 494 -2.39 -7.17 24.46
C ALA A 494 -1.81 -7.42 23.06
N MET A 495 -0.91 -6.54 22.57
CA MET A 495 -0.29 -6.64 21.25
C MET A 495 1.24 -6.67 21.33
N PRO A 496 1.92 -7.41 20.43
CA PRO A 496 3.33 -7.67 20.54
C PRO A 496 4.17 -6.46 20.13
N SER A 497 5.20 -6.17 20.93
CA SER A 497 6.25 -5.21 20.59
C SER A 497 7.57 -5.60 21.27
N LEU A 498 8.69 -5.18 20.68
CA LEU A 498 10.02 -5.49 21.18
C LEU A 498 10.99 -4.37 20.84
N ARG A 499 11.72 -3.87 21.84
CA ARG A 499 12.85 -2.95 21.67
C ARG A 499 14.15 -3.70 21.98
N ARG A 500 15.16 -3.49 21.14
CA ARG A 500 16.47 -4.12 21.20
C ARG A 500 17.57 -3.11 20.91
N ASP A 501 18.81 -3.46 21.25
CA ASP A 501 20.00 -2.70 20.87
C ASP A 501 20.94 -3.46 19.93
N ASP A 502 20.60 -4.71 19.60
CA ASP A 502 21.22 -5.51 18.53
C ASP A 502 20.39 -5.45 17.25
N HIS A 503 19.25 -6.13 17.16
CA HIS A 503 18.41 -6.06 15.97
C HIS A 503 16.96 -6.44 16.23
N VAL A 504 16.07 -6.09 15.31
CA VAL A 504 14.77 -6.74 15.14
C VAL A 504 14.51 -6.93 13.65
N SER A 505 13.69 -7.92 13.31
CA SER A 505 13.39 -8.25 11.92
C SER A 505 11.95 -8.72 11.75
N ASN A 506 11.38 -8.52 10.56
CA ASN A 506 10.15 -9.22 10.20
C ASN A 506 10.07 -9.47 8.68
N MET A 507 9.56 -10.64 8.31
CA MET A 507 9.40 -11.11 6.93
C MET A 507 7.99 -11.72 6.69
N ASN A 508 6.95 -11.10 7.27
CA ASN A 508 5.52 -11.44 7.21
C ASN A 508 5.06 -12.69 7.95
N ASP A 509 5.97 -13.53 8.44
CA ASP A 509 5.61 -14.44 9.52
C ASP A 509 5.23 -13.63 10.77
N SER A 510 4.51 -14.27 11.70
CA SER A 510 4.03 -13.61 12.92
C SER A 510 5.18 -13.02 13.75
N TYR A 511 4.81 -12.17 14.71
CA TYR A 511 5.66 -11.54 15.71
C TYR A 511 6.61 -12.48 16.47
N TRP A 512 6.33 -13.79 16.48
CA TRP A 512 7.02 -14.79 17.30
C TRP A 512 8.55 -14.73 17.18
N LEU A 513 9.10 -14.66 15.96
CA LEU A 513 10.55 -14.69 15.71
C LEU A 513 11.13 -13.37 15.22
N THR A 514 10.56 -12.26 15.71
CA THR A 514 11.14 -10.93 15.50
C THR A 514 12.62 -10.87 15.94
N HIS A 515 12.95 -11.56 17.03
CA HIS A 515 14.30 -11.83 17.50
C HIS A 515 14.37 -13.27 18.06
N PRO A 516 15.13 -14.20 17.44
CA PRO A 516 15.13 -15.61 17.86
C PRO A 516 15.54 -15.88 19.31
N ASP A 517 16.42 -15.07 19.89
CA ASP A 517 16.85 -15.25 21.29
C ASP A 517 15.85 -14.65 22.31
N GLN A 518 14.81 -13.98 21.83
CA GLN A 518 13.72 -13.47 22.66
C GLN A 518 12.38 -13.59 21.90
N PRO A 519 11.86 -14.83 21.70
CA PRO A 519 10.58 -15.02 21.02
C PRO A 519 9.44 -14.33 21.78
N LEU A 520 8.52 -13.72 21.02
CA LEU A 520 7.31 -13.11 21.59
C LEU A 520 6.19 -14.14 21.60
N GLU A 521 5.69 -14.49 22.80
CA GLU A 521 4.66 -15.52 23.00
C GLU A 521 3.53 -15.04 23.93
N GLY A 522 2.39 -15.74 23.92
CA GLY A 522 1.24 -15.50 24.81
C GLY A 522 0.18 -14.54 24.26
N PHE A 523 0.21 -14.24 22.95
CA PHE A 523 -0.76 -13.34 22.34
C PHE A 523 -1.94 -14.11 21.72
N SER A 524 -3.05 -13.41 21.45
CA SER A 524 -4.20 -14.04 20.79
C SER A 524 -3.84 -14.50 19.38
N ARG A 525 -4.31 -15.71 19.00
CA ARG A 525 -4.11 -16.29 17.65
C ARG A 525 -4.71 -15.45 16.52
N ILE A 526 -5.61 -14.51 16.85
CA ILE A 526 -6.11 -13.51 15.88
C ILE A 526 -4.96 -12.66 15.33
N ILE A 527 -3.88 -12.44 16.10
CA ILE A 527 -2.68 -11.70 15.68
C ILE A 527 -1.77 -12.60 14.82
N GLY A 528 -1.57 -13.86 15.21
CA GLY A 528 -0.73 -14.79 14.46
C GLY A 528 -0.31 -15.99 15.29
N ASP A 529 0.17 -17.03 14.62
CA ASP A 529 0.57 -18.28 15.28
C ASP A 529 2.00 -18.20 15.84
N GLU A 530 2.18 -18.79 17.01
CA GLU A 530 3.45 -18.96 17.71
C GLU A 530 3.90 -20.43 17.57
N ARG A 531 5.21 -20.69 17.70
CA ARG A 531 5.74 -22.07 17.78
C ARG A 531 5.37 -22.97 16.59
N THR A 532 5.19 -22.39 15.41
CA THR A 532 4.98 -23.13 14.15
C THR A 532 6.11 -22.86 13.16
N ALA A 533 6.24 -23.73 12.15
CA ALA A 533 7.24 -23.56 11.10
C ALA A 533 7.16 -22.15 10.47
N ARG A 534 8.31 -21.62 10.09
CA ARG A 534 8.41 -20.33 9.42
C ARG A 534 8.61 -20.50 7.92
N SER A 535 8.15 -19.53 7.15
CA SER A 535 8.43 -19.49 5.72
C SER A 535 9.94 -19.55 5.47
N LEU A 536 10.33 -20.13 4.33
CA LEU A 536 11.74 -20.19 3.94
C LEU A 536 12.37 -18.79 3.85
N ARG A 537 11.59 -17.77 3.50
CA ARG A 537 12.06 -16.38 3.43
C ARG A 537 12.36 -15.79 4.80
N THR A 538 11.50 -16.01 5.79
CA THR A 538 11.78 -15.60 7.18
C THR A 538 13.02 -16.30 7.72
N ARG A 539 13.15 -17.60 7.47
CA ARG A 539 14.33 -18.38 7.89
C ARG A 539 15.61 -17.87 7.25
N LEU A 540 15.61 -17.59 5.94
CA LEU A 540 16.75 -16.98 5.27
C LEU A 540 17.05 -15.59 5.84
N GLY A 541 16.02 -14.78 6.04
CA GLY A 541 16.13 -13.43 6.60
C GLY A 541 16.79 -13.44 7.98
N ILE A 542 16.40 -14.35 8.86
CA ILE A 542 17.03 -14.48 10.17
C ILE A 542 18.47 -14.99 10.04
N LYS A 543 18.68 -16.06 9.25
CA LYS A 543 19.99 -16.69 9.06
C LYS A 543 21.04 -15.71 8.53
N GLN A 544 20.73 -15.00 7.43
CA GLN A 544 21.67 -14.03 6.85
C GLN A 544 21.95 -12.84 7.78
N LEU A 545 20.97 -12.46 8.60
CA LEU A 545 21.17 -11.43 9.60
C LEU A 545 22.14 -11.92 10.68
N GLN A 546 21.90 -13.10 11.26
CA GLN A 546 22.77 -13.68 12.29
C GLN A 546 24.19 -13.90 11.76
N GLU A 547 24.34 -14.40 10.53
CA GLU A 547 25.65 -14.57 9.90
C GLU A 547 26.38 -13.23 9.71
N ARG A 548 25.68 -12.16 9.30
CA ARG A 548 26.31 -10.83 9.17
C ARG A 548 26.68 -10.23 10.52
N VAL A 549 25.82 -10.36 11.54
CA VAL A 549 26.13 -9.95 12.92
C VAL A 549 27.33 -10.72 13.47
N ALA A 550 27.48 -12.00 13.13
CA ALA A 550 28.60 -12.84 13.55
C ALA A 550 29.88 -12.61 12.72
N GLY A 551 29.76 -12.11 11.47
CA GLY A 551 30.88 -11.99 10.53
C GLY A 551 31.20 -13.30 9.81
N THR A 552 30.22 -14.20 9.66
CA THR A 552 30.40 -15.54 9.08
C THR A 552 29.80 -15.70 7.68
N ASP A 553 29.28 -14.62 7.10
CA ASP A 553 28.70 -14.57 5.75
C ASP A 553 29.74 -14.32 4.63
N GLY A 554 31.03 -14.24 4.99
CA GLY A 554 32.13 -13.97 4.06
C GLY A 554 32.30 -12.50 3.66
N LEU A 555 31.51 -11.58 4.24
CA LEU A 555 31.71 -10.15 4.03
C LEU A 555 32.74 -9.57 5.01
N PRO A 556 33.48 -8.49 4.65
CA PRO A 556 34.48 -7.91 5.54
C PRO A 556 33.92 -7.44 6.90
N GLY A 557 34.68 -7.70 7.96
CA GLY A 557 34.35 -7.27 9.33
C GLY A 557 33.13 -7.97 9.94
N LYS A 558 32.81 -7.62 11.19
CA LYS A 558 31.65 -8.09 11.94
C LYS A 558 30.59 -6.99 12.00
N GLY A 559 29.31 -7.37 11.95
CA GLY A 559 28.18 -6.44 12.05
C GLY A 559 27.87 -5.70 10.75
N PHE A 560 26.86 -4.84 10.82
CA PHE A 560 26.33 -4.11 9.68
C PHE A 560 26.92 -2.71 9.54
N ASP A 561 27.11 -2.29 8.29
CA ASP A 561 27.21 -0.91 7.86
C ASP A 561 26.24 -0.69 6.69
N LEU A 562 26.12 0.53 6.19
CA LEU A 562 25.18 0.83 5.11
C LEU A 562 25.45 -0.01 3.84
N GLN A 563 26.71 -0.26 3.51
CA GLN A 563 27.09 -0.97 2.29
C GLN A 563 26.72 -2.46 2.38
N ASN A 564 27.12 -3.12 3.46
CA ASN A 564 26.82 -4.54 3.61
C ASN A 564 25.32 -4.78 3.89
N LEU A 565 24.60 -3.82 4.48
CA LEU A 565 23.16 -3.87 4.63
C LEU A 565 22.45 -3.93 3.26
N MET A 566 22.86 -3.09 2.32
CA MET A 566 22.37 -3.14 0.93
C MET A 566 22.76 -4.45 0.24
N GLN A 567 23.98 -4.93 0.45
CA GLN A 567 24.48 -6.15 -0.16
C GLN A 567 23.73 -7.40 0.33
N VAL A 568 23.49 -7.51 1.64
CA VAL A 568 22.70 -8.60 2.24
C VAL A 568 21.24 -8.51 1.78
N GLY A 569 20.65 -7.31 1.83
CA GLY A 569 19.25 -7.10 1.41
C GLY A 569 18.98 -7.46 -0.06
N MET A 570 19.95 -7.25 -0.96
CA MET A 570 19.87 -7.63 -2.38
C MET A 570 20.79 -8.81 -2.75
N GLY A 571 21.12 -9.67 -1.77
CA GLY A 571 22.07 -10.77 -1.96
C GLY A 571 21.57 -11.92 -2.83
N ASN A 572 20.25 -12.02 -3.02
CA ASN A 572 19.56 -13.02 -3.86
C ASN A 572 19.86 -14.50 -3.54
N ARG A 573 20.27 -14.83 -2.30
CA ARG A 573 20.38 -16.23 -1.83
C ARG A 573 19.02 -16.94 -1.88
N VAL A 574 19.03 -18.24 -2.11
CA VAL A 574 17.81 -19.07 -2.24
C VAL A 574 17.82 -20.21 -1.22
N LEU A 575 17.06 -20.08 -0.12
CA LEU A 575 17.11 -21.09 0.95
C LEU A 575 16.59 -22.46 0.53
N SER A 576 15.57 -22.54 -0.34
CA SER A 576 15.13 -23.85 -0.84
C SER A 576 16.27 -24.60 -1.54
N ALA A 577 17.15 -23.87 -2.24
CA ALA A 577 18.30 -24.43 -2.90
C ALA A 577 19.39 -24.87 -1.92
N GLU A 578 19.69 -24.03 -0.92
CA GLU A 578 20.61 -24.38 0.19
C GLU A 578 20.17 -25.66 0.92
N LEU A 579 18.86 -25.94 0.99
CA LEU A 579 18.32 -27.12 1.66
C LEU A 579 18.21 -28.35 0.74
N TRP A 580 17.92 -28.17 -0.55
CA TRP A 580 17.40 -29.26 -1.39
C TRP A 580 18.26 -29.60 -2.61
N ARG A 581 19.05 -28.67 -3.15
CA ARG A 581 19.74 -28.85 -4.44
C ARG A 581 20.62 -30.10 -4.42
N ASP A 582 21.48 -30.22 -3.42
CA ASP A 582 22.48 -31.30 -3.38
C ASP A 582 21.84 -32.68 -3.28
N ALA A 583 20.79 -32.80 -2.45
CA ALA A 583 20.00 -34.02 -2.36
C ALA A 583 19.24 -34.32 -3.66
N LEU A 584 18.72 -33.30 -4.35
CA LEU A 584 18.00 -33.46 -5.62
C LEU A 584 18.93 -34.01 -6.72
N VAL A 585 20.16 -33.50 -6.83
CA VAL A 585 21.09 -33.85 -7.92
C VAL A 585 22.01 -35.03 -7.61
N ALA A 586 21.97 -35.58 -6.39
CA ALA A 586 22.80 -36.70 -5.97
C ALA A 586 22.47 -37.98 -6.78
N GLY A 587 23.46 -38.52 -7.50
CA GLY A 587 23.30 -39.71 -8.35
C GLY A 587 22.43 -39.49 -9.59
N CYS A 588 22.26 -38.24 -10.04
CA CYS A 588 21.50 -37.88 -11.23
C CYS A 588 22.40 -37.33 -12.35
N ASP A 589 22.34 -37.93 -13.54
CA ASP A 589 23.20 -37.59 -14.69
C ASP A 589 22.50 -36.80 -15.80
N SER A 590 21.22 -36.44 -15.61
CA SER A 590 20.47 -35.62 -16.55
C SER A 590 21.12 -34.24 -16.75
N GLU A 591 20.88 -33.61 -17.90
CA GLU A 591 21.35 -32.26 -18.16
C GLU A 591 20.85 -31.26 -17.10
N ALA A 592 19.58 -31.36 -16.70
CA ALA A 592 19.00 -30.56 -15.63
C ALA A 592 19.79 -30.69 -14.32
N CYS A 593 20.14 -31.92 -13.91
CA CYS A 593 20.93 -32.16 -12.71
C CYS A 593 22.36 -31.61 -12.82
N ARG A 594 22.98 -31.71 -14.01
CA ARG A 594 24.30 -31.12 -14.27
C ARG A 594 24.28 -29.60 -14.15
N VAL A 595 23.28 -28.94 -14.74
CA VAL A 595 23.09 -27.49 -14.64
C VAL A 595 22.86 -27.07 -13.19
N LEU A 596 21.93 -27.73 -12.51
CA LEU A 596 21.62 -27.39 -11.12
C LEU A 596 22.82 -27.60 -10.20
N ARG A 597 23.62 -28.65 -10.40
CA ARG A 597 24.86 -28.89 -9.62
C ARG A 597 25.87 -27.75 -9.77
N GLY A 598 25.97 -27.14 -10.95
CA GLY A 598 26.85 -26.00 -11.23
C GLY A 598 26.26 -24.63 -10.86
N TRP A 599 25.00 -24.55 -10.45
CA TRP A 599 24.35 -23.30 -10.07
C TRP A 599 24.85 -22.79 -8.71
N ASP A 600 25.00 -21.47 -8.57
CA ASP A 600 25.59 -20.75 -7.44
C ASP A 600 24.64 -20.54 -6.23
N LEU A 601 23.44 -21.13 -6.26
CA LEU A 601 22.38 -20.97 -5.24
C LEU A 601 21.83 -19.54 -5.13
N ARG A 602 22.05 -18.71 -6.16
CA ARG A 602 21.57 -17.32 -6.20
C ARG A 602 20.70 -17.04 -7.41
N ASN A 603 19.81 -16.08 -7.25
CA ASN A 603 19.02 -15.53 -8.36
C ASN A 603 19.61 -14.18 -8.81
N ASP A 604 20.90 -14.19 -9.17
CA ASP A 604 21.56 -13.05 -9.81
C ASP A 604 21.37 -13.10 -11.34
N LEU A 605 21.62 -11.97 -12.01
CA LEU A 605 21.34 -11.86 -13.45
C LEU A 605 22.05 -12.93 -14.28
N ASP A 606 23.27 -13.32 -13.86
CA ASP A 606 24.16 -14.26 -14.55
C ASP A 606 24.13 -15.68 -13.97
N SER A 607 23.31 -15.94 -12.95
CA SER A 607 23.23 -17.26 -12.30
C SER A 607 22.61 -18.29 -13.25
N LYS A 608 23.45 -19.20 -13.75
CA LYS A 608 23.03 -20.29 -14.65
C LYS A 608 22.24 -21.35 -13.88
N GLY A 609 21.04 -21.66 -14.36
CA GLY A 609 20.13 -22.61 -13.69
C GLY A 609 19.15 -21.98 -12.70
N ALA A 610 19.24 -20.67 -12.45
CA ALA A 610 18.31 -19.96 -11.56
C ALA A 610 16.85 -20.04 -12.05
N VAL A 611 16.62 -19.87 -13.36
CA VAL A 611 15.26 -19.95 -13.95
C VAL A 611 14.69 -21.36 -13.80
N LEU A 612 15.50 -22.39 -14.06
CA LEU A 612 15.11 -23.79 -13.90
C LEU A 612 14.73 -24.10 -12.44
N TRP A 613 15.52 -23.64 -11.47
CA TRP A 613 15.20 -23.83 -10.06
C TRP A 613 13.90 -23.15 -9.64
N GLN A 614 13.66 -21.91 -10.11
CA GLN A 614 12.42 -21.20 -9.84
C GLN A 614 11.20 -21.97 -10.38
N ARG A 615 11.29 -22.48 -11.61
CA ARG A 615 10.24 -23.34 -12.19
C ARG A 615 10.02 -24.61 -11.39
N PHE A 616 11.10 -25.27 -10.97
CA PHE A 616 11.01 -26.46 -10.12
C PHE A 616 10.26 -26.17 -8.81
N VAL A 617 10.62 -25.08 -8.10
CA VAL A 617 9.95 -24.72 -6.85
C VAL A 617 8.49 -24.32 -7.07
N GLU A 618 8.17 -23.59 -8.12
CA GLU A 618 6.78 -23.23 -8.44
C GLU A 618 5.94 -24.48 -8.77
N ARG A 619 6.48 -25.43 -9.53
CA ARG A 619 5.82 -26.72 -9.81
C ARG A 619 5.64 -27.54 -8.54
N MET A 620 6.64 -27.58 -7.66
CA MET A 620 6.51 -28.19 -6.32
C MET A 620 5.40 -27.54 -5.49
N GLY A 621 5.30 -26.21 -5.52
CA GLY A 621 4.29 -25.43 -4.78
C GLY A 621 2.85 -25.69 -5.24
N THR A 622 2.63 -26.11 -6.49
CA THR A 622 1.29 -26.53 -6.94
C THR A 622 0.80 -27.84 -6.34
N VAL A 623 1.72 -28.64 -5.77
CA VAL A 623 1.43 -29.98 -5.25
C VAL A 623 1.58 -30.06 -3.72
N VAL A 624 2.39 -29.19 -3.10
CA VAL A 624 2.55 -29.11 -1.64
C VAL A 624 2.42 -27.65 -1.16
N PRO A 625 1.18 -27.18 -0.89
CA PRO A 625 0.92 -25.78 -0.50
C PRO A 625 1.68 -25.33 0.76
N GLY A 626 2.00 -26.25 1.68
CA GLY A 626 2.71 -25.97 2.93
C GLY A 626 4.14 -25.44 2.77
N ILE A 627 4.78 -25.64 1.61
CA ILE A 627 6.10 -25.05 1.30
C ILE A 627 6.02 -23.51 1.26
N VAL A 628 4.87 -22.97 0.85
CA VAL A 628 4.67 -21.54 0.60
C VAL A 628 4.16 -20.81 1.83
N THR A 629 3.40 -21.48 2.69
CA THR A 629 2.60 -20.82 3.74
C THR A 629 3.12 -21.01 5.16
N GLY A 630 4.05 -21.94 5.40
CA GLY A 630 4.51 -22.24 6.77
C GLY A 630 3.43 -22.83 7.69
N LEU A 631 2.20 -23.03 7.19
CA LEU A 631 1.11 -23.65 7.94
C LEU A 631 1.38 -25.14 8.14
N PRO A 632 0.98 -25.70 9.31
CA PRO A 632 1.07 -27.14 9.53
C PRO A 632 0.29 -27.88 8.44
N VAL A 633 0.93 -28.85 7.80
CA VAL A 633 0.27 -29.70 6.82
C VAL A 633 -0.72 -30.57 7.58
N VAL A 634 -2.01 -30.20 7.54
CA VAL A 634 -3.11 -30.92 8.18
C VAL A 634 -3.47 -32.21 7.43
N THR A 635 -2.76 -32.52 6.35
CA THR A 635 -2.95 -33.72 5.55
C THR A 635 -1.79 -34.69 5.77
N ASN A 636 -2.05 -35.99 5.65
CA ASN A 636 -1.06 -37.08 5.68
C ASN A 636 -0.05 -37.03 4.50
N VAL A 637 0.14 -35.87 3.86
CA VAL A 637 1.12 -35.65 2.81
C VAL A 637 2.40 -35.19 3.47
N VAL A 638 3.38 -36.10 3.58
CA VAL A 638 4.75 -35.78 3.98
C VAL A 638 5.24 -34.67 3.04
N GLY A 639 5.47 -33.46 3.57
CA GLY A 639 6.04 -32.35 2.80
C GLY A 639 7.41 -32.71 2.21
N PRO A 640 8.04 -31.86 1.39
CA PRO A 640 9.33 -32.22 0.78
C PRO A 640 10.47 -32.28 1.79
N PHE A 641 10.22 -32.07 3.09
CA PHE A 641 11.26 -32.00 4.09
C PHE A 641 11.57 -33.38 4.65
N GLN A 642 12.85 -33.71 4.72
CA GLN A 642 13.32 -34.95 5.35
C GLN A 642 13.28 -34.84 6.88
N THR A 643 13.60 -33.66 7.42
CA THR A 643 13.57 -33.37 8.85
C THR A 643 12.32 -32.55 9.18
N PRO A 644 11.49 -32.97 10.15
CA PRO A 644 10.30 -32.22 10.56
C PRO A 644 10.68 -30.91 11.27
N PHE A 645 9.70 -30.05 11.48
CA PHE A 645 9.87 -28.83 12.28
C PHE A 645 10.14 -29.17 13.76
N ASP A 646 11.12 -28.51 14.35
CA ASP A 646 11.43 -28.53 15.79
C ASP A 646 11.40 -27.09 16.31
N VAL A 647 10.49 -26.83 17.26
CA VAL A 647 10.32 -25.52 17.88
C VAL A 647 11.59 -24.98 18.55
N ARG A 648 12.50 -25.85 18.98
CA ARG A 648 13.80 -25.49 19.58
C ARG A 648 14.83 -25.05 18.54
N ARG A 649 14.58 -25.36 17.26
CA ARG A 649 15.42 -25.00 16.12
C ARG A 649 14.58 -24.37 15.00
N PRO A 650 13.86 -23.27 15.27
CA PRO A 650 12.78 -22.85 14.39
C PRO A 650 13.26 -22.10 13.14
N VAL A 651 14.52 -21.67 13.14
CA VAL A 651 15.21 -21.09 11.97
C VAL A 651 15.77 -22.21 11.06
N ASP A 652 16.21 -23.32 11.65
CA ASP A 652 16.89 -24.39 10.91
C ASP A 652 15.96 -25.50 10.42
N THR A 653 14.74 -25.58 10.95
CA THR A 653 13.78 -26.65 10.65
C THR A 653 12.46 -26.11 10.12
N PRO A 654 11.68 -26.88 9.31
CA PRO A 654 12.01 -28.21 8.76
C PRO A 654 13.16 -28.16 7.73
N GLY A 655 13.82 -29.28 7.46
CA GLY A 655 15.08 -29.30 6.71
C GLY A 655 15.23 -30.48 5.74
N GLY A 656 16.20 -30.36 4.82
CA GLY A 656 16.52 -31.38 3.82
C GLY A 656 15.42 -31.60 2.77
N LEU A 657 15.72 -32.42 1.77
CA LEU A 657 14.75 -32.87 0.76
C LEU A 657 14.44 -34.36 0.97
N ASN A 658 13.17 -34.69 1.21
CA ASN A 658 12.68 -36.05 1.14
C ASN A 658 12.58 -36.48 -0.32
N ARG A 659 13.60 -37.21 -0.79
CA ARG A 659 13.69 -37.70 -2.18
C ARG A 659 12.64 -38.76 -2.51
N LEU A 660 12.05 -39.40 -1.50
CA LEU A 660 11.00 -40.40 -1.68
C LEU A 660 9.64 -39.78 -2.02
N THR A 661 9.50 -38.45 -1.88
CA THR A 661 8.26 -37.76 -2.24
C THR A 661 8.06 -37.84 -3.76
N PRO A 662 7.01 -38.52 -4.26
CA PRO A 662 6.83 -38.78 -5.71
C PRO A 662 6.71 -37.51 -6.56
N THR A 663 6.34 -36.39 -5.95
CA THR A 663 6.13 -35.10 -6.61
C THR A 663 7.45 -34.41 -7.00
N VAL A 664 8.56 -34.75 -6.35
CA VAL A 664 9.88 -34.16 -6.60
C VAL A 664 10.38 -34.42 -8.04
N PRO A 665 10.48 -35.67 -8.53
CA PRO A 665 10.89 -35.91 -9.91
C PRO A 665 9.87 -35.38 -10.93
N VAL A 666 8.56 -35.43 -10.61
CA VAL A 666 7.51 -34.88 -11.49
C VAL A 666 7.67 -33.38 -11.69
N ALA A 667 7.88 -32.63 -10.60
CA ALA A 667 8.05 -31.19 -10.66
C ALA A 667 9.33 -30.79 -11.45
N LEU A 668 10.43 -31.54 -11.30
CA LEU A 668 11.65 -31.29 -12.07
C LEU A 668 11.44 -31.53 -13.57
N ASN A 669 10.76 -32.62 -13.93
CA ASN A 669 10.44 -32.92 -15.33
C ASN A 669 9.49 -31.88 -15.94
N GLN A 670 8.50 -31.43 -15.18
CA GLN A 670 7.61 -30.33 -15.61
C GLN A 670 8.36 -29.01 -15.77
N ALA A 671 9.32 -28.71 -14.89
CA ALA A 671 10.17 -27.52 -15.02
C ALA A 671 11.05 -27.60 -16.28
N VAL A 672 11.62 -28.75 -16.59
CA VAL A 672 12.36 -28.98 -17.85
C VAL A 672 11.46 -28.76 -19.07
N ALA A 673 10.25 -29.33 -19.06
CA ALA A 673 9.28 -29.15 -20.15
C ALA A 673 8.85 -27.69 -20.30
N ASP A 674 8.67 -26.95 -19.20
CA ASP A 674 8.38 -25.52 -19.20
C ASP A 674 9.51 -24.73 -19.87
N MET A 675 10.77 -25.01 -19.52
CA MET A 675 11.93 -24.35 -20.11
C MET A 675 12.01 -24.60 -21.63
N GLN A 676 11.81 -25.84 -22.06
CA GLN A 676 11.81 -26.23 -23.46
C GLN A 676 10.67 -25.55 -24.24
N ALA A 677 9.45 -25.55 -23.70
CA ALA A 677 8.30 -24.89 -24.30
C ALA A 677 8.51 -23.37 -24.44
N ALA A 678 9.20 -22.77 -23.47
CA ALA A 678 9.57 -21.36 -23.49
C ALA A 678 10.77 -21.04 -24.42
N GLY A 679 11.38 -22.05 -25.05
CA GLY A 679 12.58 -21.88 -25.87
C GLY A 679 13.79 -21.41 -25.07
N LEU A 680 13.87 -21.77 -23.78
CA LEU A 680 14.97 -21.45 -22.89
C LEU A 680 15.88 -22.68 -22.70
N PRO A 681 17.22 -22.54 -22.80
CA PRO A 681 18.12 -23.61 -22.41
C PRO A 681 18.00 -23.85 -20.89
N LEU A 682 18.32 -25.06 -20.42
CA LEU A 682 18.18 -25.41 -19.00
C LEU A 682 19.09 -24.57 -18.10
N ASP A 683 20.22 -24.09 -18.63
CA ASP A 683 21.15 -23.18 -17.94
C ASP A 683 20.83 -21.69 -18.13
N ALA A 684 19.64 -21.35 -18.65
CA ALA A 684 19.25 -19.96 -18.88
C ALA A 684 19.42 -19.11 -17.62
N THR A 685 20.07 -17.96 -17.80
CA THR A 685 20.22 -16.94 -16.76
C THR A 685 18.99 -16.04 -16.71
N LEU A 686 18.85 -15.24 -15.65
CA LEU A 686 17.76 -14.28 -15.54
C LEU A 686 17.82 -13.20 -16.63
N ARG A 687 19.00 -12.94 -17.24
CA ARG A 687 19.10 -12.03 -18.40
C ARG A 687 18.18 -12.38 -19.55
N ARG A 688 17.96 -13.67 -19.77
CA ARG A 688 17.08 -14.18 -20.84
C ARG A 688 15.74 -14.66 -20.28
N GLY A 689 15.74 -15.27 -19.10
CA GLY A 689 14.57 -15.95 -18.56
C GLY A 689 13.66 -15.11 -17.66
N GLN A 690 14.09 -13.92 -17.20
CA GLN A 690 13.29 -13.03 -16.36
C GLN A 690 13.50 -11.55 -16.68
N THR A 691 12.54 -10.98 -17.41
CA THR A 691 12.66 -9.62 -17.93
C THR A 691 11.36 -8.83 -17.79
N VAL A 692 11.47 -7.51 -17.84
CA VAL A 692 10.35 -6.58 -18.01
C VAL A 692 10.57 -5.72 -19.24
N ALA A 693 9.52 -5.49 -20.01
CA ALA A 693 9.56 -4.57 -21.14
C ALA A 693 9.16 -3.16 -20.68
N ARG A 694 10.04 -2.19 -20.84
CA ARG A 694 9.77 -0.78 -20.52
C ARG A 694 10.32 0.13 -21.59
N ARG A 695 9.49 1.03 -22.13
CA ARG A 695 9.88 2.00 -23.18
C ARG A 695 10.62 1.37 -24.38
N GLY A 696 10.19 0.19 -24.80
CA GLY A 696 10.81 -0.56 -25.91
C GLY A 696 12.10 -1.30 -25.57
N GLU A 697 12.59 -1.19 -24.33
CA GLU A 697 13.76 -1.92 -23.84
C GLU A 697 13.35 -3.13 -23.00
N THR A 698 14.08 -4.22 -23.15
CA THR A 698 13.95 -5.41 -22.29
C THR A 698 14.97 -5.33 -21.17
N ILE A 699 14.50 -5.20 -19.93
CA ILE A 699 15.34 -5.02 -18.74
C ILE A 699 15.29 -6.33 -17.94
N PRO A 700 16.43 -7.01 -17.70
CA PRO A 700 16.44 -8.22 -16.90
C PRO A 700 16.36 -7.89 -15.42
N ILE A 701 15.65 -8.72 -14.64
CA ILE A 701 15.41 -8.45 -13.22
C ILE A 701 16.00 -9.58 -12.37
N HIS A 702 16.78 -9.22 -11.35
CA HIS A 702 17.32 -10.18 -10.38
C HIS A 702 16.35 -10.42 -9.21
N GLY A 703 16.65 -11.38 -8.35
CA GLY A 703 15.71 -11.85 -7.33
C GLY A 703 14.74 -12.90 -7.89
N GLY A 704 13.71 -13.25 -7.14
CA GLY A 704 12.79 -14.30 -7.59
C GLY A 704 11.59 -14.52 -6.68
N PRO A 705 10.77 -15.54 -6.98
CA PRO A 705 9.49 -15.76 -6.30
C PRO A 705 9.68 -16.15 -4.84
N GLY A 706 8.88 -15.54 -3.96
CA GLY A 706 8.90 -15.75 -2.51
C GLY A 706 8.89 -17.23 -2.05
N PRO A 707 8.12 -18.14 -2.69
CA PRO A 707 8.18 -19.59 -2.42
C PRO A 707 9.58 -20.23 -2.46
N SER A 708 10.55 -19.61 -3.14
CA SER A 708 11.94 -20.09 -3.20
C SER A 708 12.70 -19.84 -1.90
N GLY A 709 12.12 -19.12 -0.95
CA GLY A 709 12.79 -18.71 0.27
C GLY A 709 13.80 -17.58 0.06
N ILE A 710 13.71 -16.87 -1.06
CA ILE A 710 14.57 -15.73 -1.37
C ILE A 710 14.14 -14.50 -0.57
N PHE A 711 15.12 -13.74 -0.09
CA PHE A 711 14.86 -12.50 0.65
C PHE A 711 14.36 -11.39 -0.28
N ASN A 712 15.11 -11.07 -1.33
CA ASN A 712 14.72 -10.08 -2.32
C ASN A 712 13.66 -10.65 -3.30
N VAL A 713 12.39 -10.50 -2.94
CA VAL A 713 11.27 -11.11 -3.66
C VAL A 713 10.93 -10.31 -4.91
N ILE A 714 10.74 -11.04 -6.02
CA ILE A 714 10.11 -10.58 -7.25
C ILE A 714 9.04 -11.61 -7.60
N THR A 715 7.84 -11.15 -7.96
CA THR A 715 6.74 -12.02 -8.41
C THR A 715 6.58 -11.85 -9.91
N PRO A 716 7.31 -12.66 -10.69
CA PRO A 716 7.24 -12.58 -12.14
C PRO A 716 6.02 -13.33 -12.70
N THR A 717 5.61 -12.97 -13.92
CA THR A 717 4.56 -13.68 -14.67
C THR A 717 5.19 -14.61 -15.70
N TRP A 718 4.93 -15.92 -15.58
CA TRP A 718 5.41 -16.91 -16.53
C TRP A 718 4.60 -16.88 -17.84
N ASN A 719 5.31 -16.72 -18.96
CA ASN A 719 4.78 -16.91 -20.30
C ASN A 719 5.29 -18.26 -20.85
N PRO A 720 4.40 -19.20 -21.21
CA PRO A 720 4.78 -20.53 -21.69
C PRO A 720 5.71 -20.57 -22.91
N LYS A 721 5.80 -19.46 -23.66
CA LYS A 721 6.62 -19.35 -24.88
C LYS A 721 7.84 -18.45 -24.74
N LYS A 722 7.99 -17.72 -23.62
CA LYS A 722 8.99 -16.66 -23.47
C LYS A 722 9.70 -16.62 -22.11
N GLY A 723 9.30 -17.46 -21.17
CA GLY A 723 9.77 -17.38 -19.79
C GLY A 723 9.07 -16.28 -19.01
N TYR A 724 9.73 -15.69 -18.02
CA TYR A 724 9.16 -14.62 -17.21
C TYR A 724 9.26 -13.26 -17.91
N THR A 725 8.12 -12.63 -18.20
CA THR A 725 8.05 -11.43 -19.07
C THR A 725 7.52 -10.16 -18.42
N GLU A 726 7.08 -10.22 -17.17
CA GLU A 726 6.62 -9.05 -16.40
C GLU A 726 6.80 -9.33 -14.91
N VAL A 727 6.91 -8.27 -14.11
CA VAL A 727 6.85 -8.31 -12.64
C VAL A 727 5.59 -7.59 -12.19
N ILE A 728 4.72 -8.28 -11.47
CA ILE A 728 3.44 -7.72 -10.99
C ILE A 728 3.50 -7.27 -9.54
N HIS A 729 4.43 -7.82 -8.77
CA HIS A 729 4.58 -7.61 -7.33
C HIS A 729 6.01 -7.95 -6.92
N GLY A 730 6.47 -7.50 -5.75
CA GLY A 730 7.84 -7.75 -5.29
C GLY A 730 8.47 -6.49 -4.70
N SER A 731 9.78 -6.50 -4.51
CA SER A 731 10.57 -5.33 -4.15
C SER A 731 10.10 -4.09 -4.91
N SER A 732 9.64 -3.10 -4.14
CA SER A 732 8.94 -1.92 -4.66
C SER A 732 9.68 -0.63 -4.30
N PHE A 733 9.31 0.04 -3.21
CA PHE A 733 10.13 1.09 -2.59
C PHE A 733 11.11 0.45 -1.61
N VAL A 734 12.40 0.46 -1.93
CA VAL A 734 13.46 -0.09 -1.07
C VAL A 734 14.25 1.06 -0.49
N GLN A 735 14.51 1.01 0.83
CA GLN A 735 15.39 1.97 1.50
C GLN A 735 16.43 1.26 2.37
N ALA A 736 17.64 1.79 2.38
CA ALA A 736 18.68 1.50 3.37
C ALA A 736 19.15 2.83 3.97
N VAL A 737 19.15 2.93 5.30
CA VAL A 737 19.42 4.18 6.01
C VAL A 737 20.45 3.93 7.10
N ASP A 738 21.47 4.79 7.15
CA ASP A 738 22.38 4.94 8.29
C ASP A 738 22.05 6.25 9.02
N LEU A 739 21.54 6.13 10.25
CA LEU A 739 20.99 7.24 11.03
C LEU A 739 22.09 8.02 11.74
N ARG A 740 22.92 8.71 10.95
CA ARG A 740 23.96 9.60 11.46
C ARG A 740 23.31 10.83 12.12
N PRO A 741 23.74 11.21 13.34
CA PRO A 741 23.20 12.37 14.02
C PRO A 741 23.19 13.63 13.14
N GLY A 742 22.02 14.25 13.01
CA GLY A 742 21.80 15.49 12.26
C GLY A 742 21.61 15.33 10.75
N CYS A 743 22.13 14.27 10.12
CA CYS A 743 21.96 14.06 8.68
C CYS A 743 22.05 12.58 8.29
N PRO A 744 20.91 11.87 8.11
CA PRO A 744 20.92 10.46 7.76
C PRO A 744 21.51 10.23 6.36
N ASP A 745 22.22 9.10 6.19
CA ASP A 745 22.71 8.66 4.89
C ASP A 745 21.70 7.70 4.27
N VAL A 746 20.97 8.18 3.27
CA VAL A 746 19.78 7.52 2.71
C VAL A 746 20.08 6.94 1.33
N ARG A 747 19.80 5.65 1.15
CA ARG A 747 19.85 4.96 -0.13
C ARG A 747 18.45 4.47 -0.48
N THR A 748 17.97 4.77 -1.67
CA THR A 748 16.63 4.35 -2.12
C THR A 748 16.64 3.75 -3.51
N ILE A 749 15.66 2.90 -3.77
CA ILE A 749 15.28 2.42 -5.10
C ILE A 749 13.75 2.34 -5.14
N LEU A 750 13.12 2.98 -6.13
CA LEU A 750 11.74 2.72 -6.53
C LEU A 750 11.79 1.87 -7.80
N THR A 751 11.62 0.55 -7.66
CA THR A 751 12.01 -0.43 -8.68
C THR A 751 11.34 -0.26 -10.05
N TYR A 752 10.17 0.37 -10.11
CA TYR A 752 9.42 0.67 -11.34
C TYR A 752 9.53 2.14 -11.79
N GLY A 753 10.35 2.95 -11.13
CA GLY A 753 10.49 4.37 -11.43
C GLY A 753 9.40 5.26 -10.80
N GLN A 754 9.60 6.57 -10.92
CA GLN A 754 8.76 7.60 -10.32
C GLN A 754 7.42 7.82 -11.05
N SER A 755 7.32 7.44 -12.33
CA SER A 755 6.17 7.81 -13.19
C SER A 755 5.57 6.62 -13.93
N THR A 756 4.26 6.67 -14.11
CA THR A 756 3.44 5.68 -14.82
C THR A 756 3.38 5.97 -16.30
N ASN A 757 3.63 7.22 -16.65
CA ASN A 757 3.50 7.71 -18.00
C ASN A 757 4.58 7.02 -18.85
N PRO A 758 4.20 6.17 -19.82
CA PRO A 758 5.17 5.43 -20.62
C PRO A 758 6.07 6.35 -21.46
N ALA A 759 5.69 7.62 -21.67
CA ALA A 759 6.51 8.62 -22.32
C ALA A 759 7.54 9.29 -21.38
N SER A 760 7.38 9.17 -20.06
CA SER A 760 8.31 9.72 -19.07
C SER A 760 9.58 8.89 -19.01
N VAL A 761 10.74 9.55 -18.94
CA VAL A 761 12.01 8.85 -18.70
C VAL A 761 12.05 8.18 -17.32
N HIS A 762 11.29 8.74 -16.37
CA HIS A 762 11.17 8.25 -15.00
C HIS A 762 10.20 7.06 -14.86
N SER A 763 9.73 6.48 -15.96
CA SER A 763 8.93 5.24 -15.95
C SER A 763 9.78 3.96 -15.99
N SER A 764 11.09 4.08 -16.11
CA SER A 764 11.98 2.91 -16.17
C SER A 764 13.45 3.14 -15.79
N ASP A 765 13.86 4.38 -15.54
CA ASP A 765 15.26 4.71 -15.20
C ASP A 765 15.73 4.03 -13.90
N GLN A 766 14.91 4.00 -12.86
CA GLN A 766 15.21 3.25 -11.64
C GLN A 766 15.01 1.73 -11.80
N THR A 767 14.22 1.26 -12.76
CA THR A 767 14.16 -0.18 -13.11
C THR A 767 15.49 -0.68 -13.65
N LYS A 768 16.17 0.13 -14.47
CA LYS A 768 17.54 -0.16 -14.92
C LYS A 768 18.53 -0.13 -13.77
N LEU A 769 18.37 0.83 -12.85
CA LEU A 769 19.21 0.93 -11.66
C LEU A 769 19.07 -0.30 -10.76
N TYR A 770 17.82 -0.72 -10.51
CA TYR A 770 17.49 -1.92 -9.76
C TYR A 770 18.08 -3.17 -10.41
N SER A 771 17.90 -3.35 -11.73
CA SER A 771 18.52 -4.44 -12.51
C SER A 771 20.03 -4.58 -12.23
N GLN A 772 20.72 -3.45 -12.04
CA GLN A 772 22.16 -3.38 -11.80
C GLN A 772 22.56 -3.42 -10.31
N LYS A 773 21.61 -3.61 -9.38
CA LYS A 773 21.81 -3.48 -7.92
C LYS A 773 22.43 -2.15 -7.49
N ARG A 774 22.18 -1.09 -8.26
CA ARG A 774 22.63 0.26 -7.95
C ARG A 774 21.55 1.00 -7.16
N TRP A 775 21.96 1.99 -6.38
CA TRP A 775 21.09 2.72 -5.47
C TRP A 775 21.14 4.21 -5.74
N VAL A 776 20.01 4.88 -5.55
CA VAL A 776 19.96 6.35 -5.51
C VAL A 776 20.55 6.80 -4.18
N THR A 777 21.45 7.78 -4.22
CA THR A 777 21.86 8.52 -3.02
C THR A 777 20.86 9.65 -2.83
N ALA A 778 19.87 9.45 -1.98
CA ALA A 778 18.76 10.39 -1.83
C ALA A 778 19.18 11.56 -0.92
N PRO A 779 19.22 12.82 -1.42
CA PRO A 779 19.61 13.94 -0.59
C PRO A 779 18.56 14.20 0.48
N PHE A 780 18.96 14.11 1.74
CA PHE A 780 18.09 14.48 2.87
C PHE A 780 18.34 15.94 3.27
N CYS A 781 19.55 16.26 3.69
CA CYS A 781 19.83 17.56 4.28
C CYS A 781 19.83 18.70 3.24
N GLU A 782 19.46 19.90 3.68
CA GLU A 782 19.40 21.09 2.81
C GLU A 782 20.73 21.34 2.08
N LYS A 783 21.87 21.10 2.73
CA LYS A 783 23.20 21.21 2.11
C LYS A 783 23.37 20.26 0.90
N ASP A 784 22.87 19.04 1.00
CA ASP A 784 23.05 18.01 -0.04
C ASP A 784 22.12 18.32 -1.21
N LEU A 785 20.88 18.72 -0.91
CA LEU A 785 19.91 19.17 -1.92
C LEU A 785 20.37 20.45 -2.63
N GLU A 786 21.04 21.37 -1.92
CA GLU A 786 21.65 22.57 -2.51
C GLU A 786 22.86 22.25 -3.40
N ALA A 787 23.65 21.24 -3.03
CA ALA A 787 24.82 20.79 -3.78
C ALA A 787 24.46 19.94 -5.01
N ASP A 788 23.30 19.29 -5.01
CA ASP A 788 22.82 18.46 -6.12
C ASP A 788 22.84 19.25 -7.43
N ARG A 789 23.57 18.74 -8.41
CA ARG A 789 23.73 19.38 -9.73
C ARG A 789 22.58 19.10 -10.68
N SER A 790 21.89 17.99 -10.49
CA SER A 790 20.72 17.57 -11.26
C SER A 790 19.47 18.37 -10.90
N ALA A 791 19.40 18.90 -9.67
CA ALA A 791 18.15 19.42 -9.13
C ALA A 791 17.55 20.57 -9.97
N GLU A 792 16.35 20.36 -10.51
CA GLU A 792 15.52 21.39 -11.14
C GLU A 792 14.54 21.96 -10.12
N ARG A 793 14.56 23.29 -9.93
CA ARG A 793 13.72 23.94 -8.91
C ARG A 793 12.67 24.85 -9.51
N VAL A 794 11.45 24.65 -9.06
CA VAL A 794 10.30 25.49 -9.40
C VAL A 794 9.69 26.01 -8.12
N HIS A 795 9.66 27.33 -7.98
CA HIS A 795 8.97 28.01 -6.90
C HIS A 795 7.59 28.42 -7.40
N THR A 796 6.56 28.09 -6.64
CA THR A 796 5.17 28.37 -6.98
C THR A 796 4.56 29.18 -5.86
N ALA A 797 4.05 30.37 -6.22
CA ALA A 797 3.22 31.19 -5.35
C ALA A 797 1.87 31.44 -6.02
N GLN A 798 0.78 31.12 -5.33
CA GLN A 798 -0.58 31.40 -5.77
C GLN A 798 -1.24 32.34 -4.78
N ASP A 799 -2.03 33.29 -5.27
CA ASP A 799 -2.95 34.11 -4.47
C ASP A 799 -4.23 34.29 -5.29
N GLY A 800 -5.30 33.60 -4.83
CA GLY A 800 -6.58 33.53 -5.52
C GLY A 800 -6.41 33.08 -6.97
N ALA A 801 -6.77 33.96 -7.91
CA ALA A 801 -6.76 33.69 -9.34
C ALA A 801 -5.39 33.87 -10.02
N THR A 802 -4.33 34.26 -9.31
CA THR A 802 -3.01 34.51 -9.88
C THR A 802 -2.02 33.47 -9.41
N LEU A 803 -1.40 32.75 -10.36
CA LEU A 803 -0.35 31.77 -10.15
C LEU A 803 0.97 32.33 -10.70
N VAL A 804 2.02 32.31 -9.89
CA VAL A 804 3.38 32.69 -10.29
C VAL A 804 4.28 31.49 -10.12
N THR A 805 4.96 31.09 -11.19
CA THR A 805 6.03 30.10 -11.14
C THR A 805 7.36 30.73 -11.50
N VAL A 806 8.40 30.41 -10.73
CA VAL A 806 9.78 30.80 -10.99
C VAL A 806 10.60 29.52 -11.09
N ARG A 807 11.02 29.16 -12.30
CA ARG A 807 11.98 28.08 -12.52
C ARG A 807 13.39 28.66 -12.41
N GLU A 808 14.16 28.13 -11.46
CA GLU A 808 15.58 28.50 -11.31
C GLU A 808 16.37 28.13 -12.56
N ALA A 809 17.49 28.81 -12.76
CA ALA A 809 18.44 28.49 -13.81
C ALA A 809 19.84 28.31 -13.24
N ARG A 810 20.65 27.51 -13.93
CA ARG A 810 22.04 27.22 -13.61
C ARG A 810 22.98 27.79 -14.68
N GLY A 811 24.15 28.24 -14.26
CA GLY A 811 25.21 28.69 -15.16
C GLY A 811 24.78 29.89 -15.99
N LYS A 812 24.93 29.81 -17.32
CA LYS A 812 24.59 30.90 -18.26
C LYS A 812 23.09 30.98 -18.60
N ALA A 813 22.28 29.99 -18.20
CA ALA A 813 20.85 30.00 -18.46
C ALA A 813 20.13 31.06 -17.62
N ARG A 814 19.02 31.59 -18.14
CA ARG A 814 18.20 32.60 -17.44
C ARG A 814 17.02 31.93 -16.73
N PRO A 815 16.65 32.38 -15.53
CA PRO A 815 15.48 31.86 -14.84
C PRO A 815 14.23 32.19 -15.64
N ARG A 816 13.20 31.35 -15.53
CA ARG A 816 11.92 31.57 -16.23
C ARG A 816 10.84 31.90 -15.21
N VAL A 817 10.27 33.09 -15.35
CA VAL A 817 9.12 33.54 -14.55
C VAL A 817 7.87 33.43 -15.42
N THR A 818 6.88 32.66 -14.96
CA THR A 818 5.57 32.56 -15.62
C THR A 818 4.49 33.04 -14.66
N VAL A 819 3.59 33.88 -15.15
CA VAL A 819 2.43 34.40 -14.43
C VAL A 819 1.19 33.97 -15.19
N THR A 820 0.35 33.18 -14.54
CA THR A 820 -0.90 32.65 -15.11
C THR A 820 -2.07 33.19 -14.31
N ARG A 821 -3.08 33.71 -14.99
CA ARG A 821 -4.31 34.22 -14.38
C ARG A 821 -5.48 33.32 -14.75
N ALA A 822 -6.37 33.09 -13.79
CA ALA A 822 -7.58 32.30 -14.03
C ALA A 822 -8.57 33.01 -14.97
N SER A 823 -8.52 34.35 -15.03
CA SER A 823 -9.31 35.14 -15.98
C SER A 823 -8.59 35.21 -17.33
N SER A 824 -9.32 34.92 -18.40
CA SER A 824 -8.88 35.12 -19.78
C SER A 824 -8.72 36.60 -20.16
N ARG A 825 -9.27 37.54 -19.38
CA ARG A 825 -9.17 38.98 -19.66
C ARG A 825 -7.74 39.47 -19.41
N PRO A 826 -7.07 40.13 -20.37
CA PRO A 826 -5.70 40.62 -20.18
C PRO A 826 -5.58 41.64 -19.04
N ALA A 827 -4.59 41.49 -18.16
CA ALA A 827 -4.24 42.51 -17.17
C ALA A 827 -2.76 42.89 -17.26
N LYS A 828 -2.43 44.06 -16.73
CA LYS A 828 -1.05 44.51 -16.57
C LYS A 828 -0.38 43.66 -15.49
N VAL A 829 0.71 43.00 -15.86
CA VAL A 829 1.58 42.21 -14.99
C VAL A 829 2.93 42.91 -14.91
N ALA A 830 3.34 43.29 -13.71
CA ALA A 830 4.66 43.86 -13.46
C ALA A 830 5.52 42.85 -12.69
N VAL A 831 6.58 42.37 -13.31
CA VAL A 831 7.58 41.47 -12.73
C VAL A 831 8.81 42.29 -12.34
N LYS A 832 9.09 42.40 -11.04
CA LYS A 832 10.22 43.15 -10.48
C LYS A 832 11.21 42.16 -9.84
N VAL A 833 12.44 42.09 -10.34
CA VAL A 833 13.51 41.29 -9.75
C VAL A 833 14.30 42.17 -8.78
N ARG A 834 14.45 41.70 -7.54
CA ARG A 834 15.18 42.38 -6.47
C ARG A 834 16.30 41.51 -5.91
N ARG A 835 17.38 42.14 -5.47
CA ARG A 835 18.46 41.52 -4.69
C ARG A 835 18.59 42.29 -3.37
N GLY A 836 18.21 41.65 -2.27
CA GLY A 836 17.96 42.38 -1.02
C GLY A 836 16.89 43.47 -1.22
N LYS A 837 17.19 44.70 -0.83
CA LYS A 837 16.30 45.86 -1.03
C LYS A 837 16.38 46.45 -2.46
N ARG A 838 17.48 46.22 -3.18
CA ARG A 838 17.77 46.83 -4.50
C ARG A 838 16.90 46.23 -5.61
N LEU A 839 16.24 47.09 -6.39
CA LEU A 839 15.56 46.71 -7.64
C LEU A 839 16.61 46.52 -8.75
N VAL A 840 16.62 45.34 -9.35
CA VAL A 840 17.59 44.95 -10.39
C VAL A 840 16.98 45.06 -11.78
N ARG A 841 15.73 44.62 -11.94
CA ARG A 841 15.04 44.62 -13.24
C ARG A 841 13.54 44.78 -13.03
N THR A 842 12.88 45.45 -13.97
CA THR A 842 11.42 45.48 -14.09
C THR A 842 11.03 45.05 -15.49
N VAL A 843 10.03 44.18 -15.59
CA VAL A 843 9.39 43.77 -16.84
C VAL A 843 7.90 43.98 -16.70
N VAL A 844 7.30 44.74 -17.61
CA VAL A 844 5.84 44.97 -17.64
C VAL A 844 5.30 44.39 -18.94
N ARG A 845 4.25 43.59 -18.82
CA ARG A 845 3.52 42.98 -19.94
C ARG A 845 2.03 43.01 -19.66
N ARG A 846 1.21 42.84 -20.69
CA ARG A 846 -0.24 42.70 -20.57
C ARG A 846 -0.64 41.34 -21.12
N GLY A 847 -1.40 40.57 -20.36
CA GLY A 847 -1.81 39.22 -20.78
C GLY A 847 -2.54 38.46 -19.68
N ALA A 848 -3.15 37.34 -20.06
CA ALA A 848 -3.66 36.34 -19.12
C ALA A 848 -2.55 35.37 -18.68
N ILE A 849 -1.62 35.06 -19.59
CA ILE A 849 -0.38 34.33 -19.33
C ILE A 849 0.79 35.23 -19.75
N VAL A 850 1.74 35.46 -18.84
CA VAL A 850 2.95 36.26 -19.09
C VAL A 850 4.16 35.43 -18.70
N ALA A 851 5.04 35.15 -19.67
CA ALA A 851 6.33 34.51 -19.42
C ALA A 851 7.47 35.50 -19.68
N THR A 852 8.49 35.51 -18.82
CA THR A 852 9.70 36.33 -18.97
C THR A 852 10.93 35.64 -18.40
N SER A 853 12.10 35.89 -19.01
CA SER A 853 13.38 35.34 -18.56
C SER A 853 14.34 36.47 -18.19
N PRO A 854 14.22 37.06 -16.99
CA PRO A 854 15.03 38.20 -16.59
C PRO A 854 16.51 37.81 -16.47
N THR A 855 17.42 38.73 -16.77
CA THR A 855 18.85 38.53 -16.51
C THR A 855 19.11 38.76 -15.02
N VAL A 856 19.68 37.76 -14.35
CA VAL A 856 19.97 37.79 -12.91
C VAL A 856 21.40 37.35 -12.68
N ARG A 857 22.14 38.04 -11.80
CA ARG A 857 23.49 37.61 -11.39
C ARG A 857 23.39 36.44 -10.42
N ARG A 858 24.45 35.62 -10.36
CA ARG A 858 24.58 34.51 -9.40
C ARG A 858 24.27 34.96 -7.96
N GLY A 859 23.55 34.13 -7.23
CA GLY A 859 23.13 34.36 -5.84
C GLY A 859 21.61 34.41 -5.65
N ALA A 860 21.20 34.65 -4.41
CA ALA A 860 19.78 34.76 -4.04
C ALA A 860 19.15 36.06 -4.56
N TYR A 861 17.92 35.97 -5.01
CA TYR A 861 17.10 37.08 -5.46
C TYR A 861 15.63 36.85 -5.11
N ARG A 862 14.81 37.89 -5.32
CA ARG A 862 13.36 37.84 -5.12
C ARG A 862 12.65 38.36 -6.36
N VAL A 863 11.58 37.70 -6.76
CA VAL A 863 10.68 38.13 -7.83
C VAL A 863 9.40 38.66 -7.18
N ASP A 864 9.14 39.95 -7.32
CA ASP A 864 7.89 40.60 -6.94
C ASP A 864 7.00 40.71 -8.18
N VAL A 865 5.88 39.99 -8.21
CA VAL A 865 4.91 40.03 -9.31
C VAL A 865 3.67 40.77 -8.86
N THR A 866 3.38 41.92 -9.48
CA THR A 866 2.20 42.73 -9.20
C THR A 866 1.15 42.55 -10.30
N VAL A 867 -0.08 42.20 -9.90
CA VAL A 867 -1.26 42.07 -10.77
C VAL A 867 -2.46 42.68 -10.05
N GLY A 868 -3.12 43.67 -10.67
CA GLY A 868 -4.34 44.28 -10.11
C GLY A 868 -4.17 44.83 -8.68
N GLY A 869 -3.01 45.43 -8.37
CA GLY A 869 -2.71 45.99 -7.05
C GLY A 869 -2.16 45.00 -6.02
N ARG A 870 -2.31 43.68 -6.23
CA ARG A 870 -1.75 42.64 -5.35
C ARG A 870 -0.35 42.24 -5.79
N THR A 871 0.54 41.96 -4.83
CA THR A 871 1.94 41.58 -5.11
C THR A 871 2.29 40.23 -4.49
N LEU A 872 2.58 39.25 -5.34
CA LEU A 872 3.16 37.97 -4.97
C LEU A 872 4.69 38.09 -4.92
N ARG A 873 5.32 37.49 -3.92
CA ARG A 873 6.77 37.53 -3.73
C ARG A 873 7.31 36.11 -3.72
N VAL A 874 8.28 35.84 -4.59
CA VAL A 874 8.89 34.51 -4.74
C VAL A 874 10.39 34.64 -4.54
N ALA A 875 10.92 33.96 -3.53
CA ALA A 875 12.37 33.84 -3.34
C ALA A 875 12.92 32.78 -4.31
N ALA A 876 14.07 33.04 -4.91
CA ALA A 876 14.73 32.14 -5.85
C ALA A 876 16.25 32.39 -5.86
N LYS A 877 17.00 31.50 -6.51
CA LYS A 877 18.47 31.58 -6.60
C LYS A 877 18.94 31.36 -8.03
N GLN A 878 19.86 32.21 -8.49
CA GLN A 878 20.59 31.99 -9.74
C GLN A 878 21.84 31.20 -9.36
N ARG A 879 21.93 29.95 -9.83
CA ARG A 879 22.95 28.99 -9.40
C ARG A 879 24.22 29.03 -10.23
#